data_AF-A0A846WUZ1-F1
#
_entry.id   AF-A0A846WUZ1-F1
#
_cell.length_a   1.000
_cell.length_b   1.000
_cell.length_c   1.000
_cell.angle_alpha   90.00
_cell.angle_beta   90.00
_cell.angle_gamma   90.00
#
_symmetry.space_group_name_H-M   'P 1'
#
loop_
_entity.id
_entity.type
_entity.pdbx_description
1 polymer ?
#
loop_
_entity_poly.entity_id
_entity_poly.type
_entity_poly.pdbx_seq_one_letter_code
_entity_poly.pdbx_strand_id
1 'polypeptide(L)'
;MTNLEQILAKDIDRPLDGVVKASSSAKLRDEVREYVITAEVADHLRDLLEAYTFPGESPSNGVWIAGFFGSGKSHLLKMLAYLLGDVPGVDVSRSDVVADFQTKLPAEDAIVRGALGRAAAVPATSLLFNIDEKVDKNNKDEPGALLDVFVQVFYDAAGLYGKSPYIARFERDLAAQGVLDQFKGAFERHYGKPWEQGRELAVFADAAAEKAYAEVTGQSISAPLATYRQTHSATSIEAFTEEVAQWLDAQPAGHRLAFFVDEIGQFIGQNTQLMLSLQTIAESLHTRCRGRAWVFVTSQEVLESILGDRTKEQQQDFSKIQARFAVTLKLDSRNVKDVVSRRLLEKTADGAELLSGIYESKHERFRSLFALQSQRPLSSYANESDFVNTYPFVDYQFELFHDAMRGLSDFNAFTGKHSSVGERSLLGVTKDIGSSMKSAGVGELATFDMFFDGIEKSLNSDIKQNVISASRNITGPDRELQLRLLKALLMTKYVDWFEATPQSLSVLLTPEIDANIAALHTDVERALKELERATYVQRSGNAYSYLTNEEQDVEKAIKNHARNDADVKKLLNDEIVAATGVGGKVRHDATGVDLGLERWLDDERQGRTEPLSVRFITPYGYRTLDDVKQQSIGAAGALFVVLDLSDRTRDDIELFVRTNSYVQLQMKSTLPESRQRILASHGRANVERGRAVRAEVARAVAYADLVHNGTIIQVGGGSAKDRVNAGLQVAIESLYLRINEARAASSLTDGDVGRILRDENTLDLDVTSSLDELARTVVNEVQYAKTRQVDATVGHLVEHFAKPPFGWSTTAVLAIIAHAVVTGRVRLRLDSRTLVRSEIAGELTNRHKHRQIHVDEVRAHDPAKVRKLQRFLADFADSSDTFSNTDDLIEKVRTELAGTADEVARWAGEPYPFTEKVQAAAARLRALVDGRPAEWYLGEFLDDADDLLDLKEDTLDPIRGFLNGQQPAVIAAAKRFLQDREAELHDADADDLVQLRADLADPDFLRGEVVPRIKRVHERLLSHVDGAVARDRDAFASAIDNRIAELKTKQEYLDADPAGRERAISALQISRNVVAAHNTRGAVAMAKQSFEAAYRVAIEVLVAARASSADDGGGDAELNPDERRDGGSSPKKPVTVTVHVSDIDVPGAQATLRTVADVDRYVEQLGAGLRAAVEAGKTVIL
;
A
#
# COMPACT_ATOMS: atom_id res chain seq x y z
N MET A 1 77.56 20.47 4.74
CA MET A 1 76.28 21.18 4.51
C MET A 1 76.12 22.18 5.64
N THR A 2 75.27 23.20 5.45
CA THR A 2 74.82 24.05 6.56
C THR A 2 73.69 23.33 7.28
N ASN A 3 73.70 23.33 8.61
CA ASN A 3 72.73 22.62 9.44
C ASN A 3 71.86 23.61 10.25
N LEU A 4 70.72 23.15 10.78
CA LEU A 4 69.74 24.00 11.48
C LEU A 4 70.35 24.85 12.60
N GLU A 5 71.24 24.30 13.43
CA GLU A 5 71.94 25.06 14.49
C GLU A 5 72.65 26.32 13.97
N GLN A 6 73.24 26.26 12.76
CA GLN A 6 74.13 27.29 12.24
C GLN A 6 73.38 28.51 11.67
N ILE A 7 72.07 28.38 11.42
CA ILE A 7 71.22 29.46 10.90
C ILE A 7 70.39 30.14 12.00
N LEU A 8 70.45 29.68 13.25
CA LEU A 8 69.72 30.25 14.38
C LEU A 8 70.57 31.28 15.14
N ALA A 9 70.01 32.45 15.44
CA ALA A 9 70.68 33.52 16.18
C ALA A 9 70.79 33.25 17.70
N LYS A 10 70.05 32.25 18.20
CA LYS A 10 70.00 31.81 19.59
C LYS A 10 70.15 30.29 19.62
N ASP A 11 70.88 29.75 20.59
CA ASP A 11 70.91 28.29 20.80
C ASP A 11 69.50 27.75 21.06
N ILE A 12 69.19 26.64 20.38
CA ILE A 12 67.92 25.93 20.47
C ILE A 12 67.81 25.14 21.77
N ASP A 13 68.92 24.65 22.33
CA ASP A 13 68.93 23.78 23.52
C ASP A 13 68.82 24.56 24.84
N ARG A 14 69.03 25.88 24.82
CA ARG A 14 69.05 26.75 26.00
C ARG A 14 67.83 26.57 26.92
N PRO A 15 67.96 26.75 28.24
CA PRO A 15 66.85 26.57 29.17
C PRO A 15 65.75 27.60 28.92
N LEU A 16 64.57 27.11 28.52
CA LEU A 16 63.34 27.87 28.36
C LEU A 16 62.31 27.29 29.32
N ASP A 17 61.78 28.11 30.24
CA ASP A 17 60.68 27.67 31.09
C ASP A 17 59.39 27.63 30.26
N GLY A 18 58.94 26.42 29.94
CA GLY A 18 57.72 26.17 29.16
C GLY A 18 56.42 26.55 29.90
N VAL A 19 56.53 26.81 31.20
CA VAL A 19 55.46 27.27 32.10
C VAL A 19 55.99 28.46 32.90
N VAL A 20 55.27 29.58 32.89
CA VAL A 20 55.59 30.73 33.75
C VAL A 20 54.65 30.71 34.95
N LYS A 21 55.19 30.36 36.13
CA LYS A 21 54.46 30.55 37.40
C LYS A 21 54.35 32.04 37.70
N ALA A 22 53.11 32.53 37.83
CA ALA A 22 52.83 33.92 38.21
C ALA A 22 53.51 34.30 39.54
N SER A 23 53.41 33.43 40.54
CA SER A 23 53.88 33.59 41.93
C SER A 23 55.41 33.59 42.12
N SER A 24 56.22 33.28 41.10
CA SER A 24 57.69 33.13 41.24
C SER A 24 58.47 34.34 40.71
N SER A 25 59.34 34.93 41.52
CA SER A 25 60.23 36.04 41.12
C SER A 25 61.61 35.59 40.62
N ALA A 26 61.98 34.31 40.78
CA ALA A 26 63.37 33.84 40.73
C ALA A 26 64.12 34.02 39.39
N LYS A 27 63.41 34.18 38.26
CA LYS A 27 63.98 34.43 36.92
C LYS A 27 63.38 35.67 36.24
N LEU A 28 62.75 36.58 36.99
CA LEU A 28 61.92 37.65 36.44
C LEU A 28 62.63 38.50 35.38
N ARG A 29 63.94 38.78 35.54
CA ARG A 29 64.69 39.57 34.55
C ARG A 29 64.85 38.86 33.21
N ASP A 30 65.05 37.54 33.21
CA ASP A 30 65.13 36.75 31.98
C ASP A 30 63.75 36.54 31.34
N GLU A 31 62.69 36.40 32.15
CA GLU A 31 61.30 36.39 31.67
C GLU A 31 60.93 37.71 30.98
N VAL A 32 61.14 38.83 31.67
CA VAL A 32 60.91 40.19 31.13
C VAL A 32 61.72 40.39 29.85
N ARG A 33 62.98 39.93 29.80
CA ARG A 33 63.85 40.04 28.62
C ARG A 33 63.44 39.12 27.47
N GLU A 34 62.93 37.92 27.70
CA GLU A 34 62.46 37.02 26.64
C GLU A 34 60.97 37.21 26.24
N TYR A 35 60.18 38.00 26.97
CA TYR A 35 58.78 38.26 26.61
C TYR A 35 58.64 38.86 25.21
N VAL A 36 57.81 38.25 24.36
CA VAL A 36 57.53 38.72 22.99
C VAL A 36 56.20 39.48 22.98
N ILE A 37 56.24 40.76 22.62
CA ILE A 37 55.04 41.55 22.34
C ILE A 37 54.60 41.22 20.90
N THR A 38 53.42 40.63 20.74
CA THR A 38 52.75 40.40 19.44
C THR A 38 51.83 41.58 19.14
N ALA A 39 51.32 41.69 17.90
CA ALA A 39 50.42 42.79 17.51
C ALA A 39 49.14 42.80 18.38
N GLU A 40 48.50 41.63 18.56
CA GLU A 40 47.35 41.45 19.46
C GLU A 40 47.64 41.90 20.90
N VAL A 41 48.83 41.58 21.44
CA VAL A 41 49.21 42.02 22.80
C VAL A 41 49.46 43.53 22.85
N ALA A 42 49.98 44.15 21.78
CA ALA A 42 50.16 45.60 21.70
C ALA A 42 48.82 46.35 21.64
N ASP A 43 47.85 45.85 20.89
CA ASP A 43 46.49 46.41 20.84
C ASP A 43 45.76 46.20 22.17
N HIS A 44 45.81 45.01 22.77
CA HIS A 44 45.25 44.74 24.11
C HIS A 44 45.90 45.61 25.21
N LEU A 45 47.19 45.88 25.11
CA LEU A 45 47.88 46.84 25.99
C LEU A 45 47.37 48.26 25.75
N ARG A 46 47.07 48.67 24.51
CA ARG A 46 46.53 50.00 24.20
C ARG A 46 45.21 50.25 24.93
N ASP A 47 44.24 49.34 24.74
CA ASP A 47 42.89 49.44 25.31
C ASP A 47 42.93 49.40 26.84
N LEU A 48 43.73 48.48 27.41
CA LEU A 48 43.92 48.38 28.86
C LEU A 48 44.58 49.64 29.45
N LEU A 49 45.63 50.16 28.82
CA LEU A 49 46.34 51.34 29.34
C LEU A 49 45.52 52.62 29.17
N GLU A 50 44.62 52.70 28.18
CA GLU A 50 43.65 53.79 28.07
C GLU A 50 42.60 53.73 29.19
N ALA A 51 41.96 52.57 29.40
CA ALA A 51 41.02 52.37 30.50
C ALA A 51 41.68 52.58 31.88
N TYR A 52 42.92 52.12 32.06
CA TYR A 52 43.68 52.33 33.28
C TYR A 52 44.06 53.81 33.47
N THR A 53 44.55 54.50 32.44
CA THR A 53 44.94 55.93 32.55
C THR A 53 43.80 56.92 32.38
N PHE A 54 42.54 56.47 32.47
CA PHE A 54 41.35 57.30 32.36
C PHE A 54 41.33 58.46 33.38
N PRO A 55 41.00 59.71 32.97
CA PRO A 55 40.97 60.85 33.89
C PRO A 55 39.79 60.81 34.87
N GLY A 56 40.05 60.39 36.11
CA GLY A 56 39.06 60.34 37.19
C GLY A 56 38.73 58.91 37.60
N GLU A 57 37.45 58.62 37.77
CA GLU A 57 36.96 57.26 38.01
C GLU A 57 36.78 56.52 36.68
N SER A 58 37.54 55.43 36.49
CA SER A 58 37.45 54.58 35.29
C SER A 58 36.08 53.89 35.22
N PRO A 59 35.47 53.73 34.03
CA PRO A 59 34.14 53.10 33.88
C PRO A 59 34.11 51.59 34.22
N SER A 60 35.27 50.96 34.43
CA SER A 60 35.40 49.62 35.01
C SER A 60 36.78 49.47 35.67
N ASN A 61 36.89 48.53 36.61
CA ASN A 61 38.13 48.12 37.26
C ASN A 61 38.47 46.62 37.02
N GLY A 62 37.64 45.91 36.25
CA GLY A 62 37.74 44.47 36.03
C GLY A 62 38.36 44.14 34.67
N VAL A 63 39.44 43.36 34.69
CA VAL A 63 40.18 42.94 33.48
C VAL A 63 40.19 41.41 33.38
N TRP A 64 39.63 40.87 32.30
CA TRP A 64 39.51 39.43 32.09
C TRP A 64 40.44 38.96 30.97
N ILE A 65 41.44 38.14 31.32
CA ILE A 65 42.42 37.59 30.37
C ILE A 65 41.99 36.17 29.99
N ALA A 66 41.40 36.03 28.81
CA ALA A 66 40.93 34.77 28.24
C ALA A 66 41.86 34.26 27.13
N GLY A 67 41.82 32.95 26.87
CA GLY A 67 42.60 32.29 25.82
C GLY A 67 42.87 30.83 26.18
N PHE A 68 43.08 30.00 25.17
CA PHE A 68 43.31 28.54 25.29
C PHE A 68 44.56 28.18 26.13
N PHE A 69 44.80 26.90 26.38
CA PHE A 69 45.98 26.47 27.14
C PHE A 69 47.31 26.77 26.42
N GLY A 70 48.30 27.34 27.12
CA GLY A 70 49.61 27.66 26.53
C GLY A 70 49.68 29.00 25.79
N SER A 71 48.56 29.72 25.63
CA SER A 71 48.47 31.09 25.06
C SER A 71 49.27 32.20 25.77
N GLY A 72 49.88 31.90 26.93
CA GLY A 72 50.69 32.87 27.67
C GLY A 72 49.92 33.77 28.66
N LYS A 73 48.62 33.53 28.92
CA LYS A 73 47.79 34.32 29.87
C LYS A 73 48.50 34.66 31.20
N SER A 74 49.00 33.65 31.91
CA SER A 74 49.67 33.80 33.21
C SER A 74 50.97 34.60 33.10
N HIS A 75 51.66 34.50 31.97
CA HIS A 75 52.83 35.31 31.65
C HIS A 75 52.43 36.77 31.38
N LEU A 76 51.37 37.03 30.61
CA LEU A 76 50.82 38.37 30.41
C LEU A 76 50.32 38.98 31.75
N LEU A 77 49.57 38.24 32.56
CA LEU A 77 49.12 38.66 33.90
C LEU A 77 50.32 39.08 34.77
N LYS A 78 51.38 38.26 34.79
CA LYS A 78 52.63 38.53 35.49
C LYS A 78 53.31 39.81 34.97
N MET A 79 53.48 39.95 33.66
CA MET A 79 54.07 41.16 33.07
C MET A 79 53.23 42.41 33.37
N LEU A 80 51.90 42.33 33.29
CA LEU A 80 50.99 43.41 33.65
C LEU A 80 51.13 43.81 35.13
N ALA A 81 51.31 42.85 36.04
CA ALA A 81 51.55 43.16 37.44
C ALA A 81 52.80 44.05 37.63
N TYR A 82 53.94 43.68 37.03
CA TYR A 82 55.19 44.46 37.13
C TYR A 82 55.20 45.76 36.28
N LEU A 83 54.31 45.89 35.27
CA LEU A 83 54.14 47.13 34.50
C LEU A 83 53.21 48.13 35.19
N LEU A 84 52.15 47.66 35.84
CA LEU A 84 51.07 48.49 36.39
C LEU A 84 51.24 48.84 37.88
N GLY A 85 52.18 48.25 38.60
CA GLY A 85 52.45 48.58 40.00
C GLY A 85 53.64 47.83 40.58
N ASP A 86 54.08 48.24 41.75
CA ASP A 86 55.20 47.61 42.46
C ASP A 86 54.70 46.34 43.18
N VAL A 87 55.40 45.23 43.01
CA VAL A 87 55.05 43.93 43.62
C VAL A 87 55.84 43.76 44.93
N PRO A 88 55.17 43.60 46.10
CA PRO A 88 55.87 43.47 47.38
C PRO A 88 56.85 42.28 47.43
N GLY A 89 58.06 42.52 47.93
CA GLY A 89 59.06 41.47 48.16
C GLY A 89 59.92 41.07 46.95
N VAL A 90 60.10 41.93 45.95
CA VAL A 90 60.87 41.63 44.72
C VAL A 90 61.89 42.73 44.37
N ASP A 91 63.16 42.36 44.18
CA ASP A 91 64.29 43.27 43.87
C ASP A 91 64.40 43.64 42.37
N VAL A 92 63.27 43.98 41.74
CA VAL A 92 63.20 44.43 40.33
C VAL A 92 62.37 45.69 40.25
N SER A 93 62.97 46.78 39.76
CA SER A 93 62.27 48.06 39.64
C SER A 93 61.27 48.02 38.49
N ARG A 94 60.05 48.52 38.76
CA ARG A 94 59.03 48.80 37.75
C ARG A 94 59.54 49.69 36.61
N SER A 95 60.48 50.61 36.88
CA SER A 95 61.12 51.45 35.85
C SER A 95 61.83 50.63 34.79
N ASP A 96 62.50 49.56 35.20
CA ASP A 96 63.37 48.76 34.33
C ASP A 96 62.50 47.87 33.43
N VAL A 97 61.43 47.29 33.99
CA VAL A 97 60.44 46.51 33.25
C VAL A 97 59.72 47.38 32.21
N VAL A 98 59.33 48.61 32.56
CA VAL A 98 58.71 49.56 31.61
C VAL A 98 59.70 49.96 30.50
N ALA A 99 60.98 50.18 30.82
CA ALA A 99 62.00 50.50 29.82
C ALA A 99 62.22 49.33 28.84
N ASP A 100 62.39 48.10 29.34
CA ASP A 100 62.51 46.90 28.51
C ASP A 100 61.30 46.73 27.58
N PHE A 101 60.06 46.85 28.10
CA PHE A 101 58.85 46.78 27.28
C PHE A 101 58.77 47.90 26.23
N GLN A 102 59.24 49.11 26.52
CA GLN A 102 59.34 50.16 25.52
C GLN A 102 60.36 49.81 24.43
N THR A 103 61.54 49.24 24.73
CA THR A 103 62.50 48.84 23.68
C THR A 103 61.96 47.77 22.73
N LYS A 104 61.00 46.97 23.19
CA LYS A 104 60.40 45.84 22.44
C LYS A 104 59.23 46.24 21.53
N LEU A 105 58.58 47.36 21.80
CA LEU A 105 57.53 47.87 20.94
C LEU A 105 58.12 48.36 19.61
N PRO A 106 57.44 48.13 18.46
CA PRO A 106 57.83 48.68 17.17
C PRO A 106 58.02 50.21 17.18
N ALA A 107 58.73 50.73 16.17
CA ALA A 107 59.01 52.16 16.06
C ALA A 107 57.73 52.97 15.80
N GLU A 108 56.75 52.39 15.09
CA GLU A 108 55.45 53.03 14.84
C GLU A 108 54.49 53.05 16.05
N ASP A 109 54.71 52.20 17.07
CA ASP A 109 53.82 52.08 18.25
C ASP A 109 54.01 53.19 19.30
N ALA A 110 54.16 54.44 18.83
CA ALA A 110 54.30 55.63 19.67
C ALA A 110 53.14 55.82 20.66
N ILE A 111 51.92 55.38 20.29
CA ILE A 111 50.72 55.46 21.14
C ILE A 111 50.85 54.55 22.36
N VAL A 112 51.18 53.26 22.17
CA VAL A 112 51.32 52.28 23.26
C VAL A 112 52.52 52.62 24.14
N ARG A 113 53.64 53.04 23.53
CA ARG A 113 54.83 53.55 24.22
C ARG A 113 54.51 54.73 25.14
N GLY A 114 53.70 55.69 24.66
CA GLY A 114 53.22 56.82 25.45
C GLY A 114 52.20 56.45 26.53
N ALA A 115 51.34 55.44 26.27
CA ALA A 115 50.38 54.94 27.26
C ALA A 115 51.07 54.22 28.43
N LEU A 116 52.09 53.40 28.15
CA LEU A 116 52.97 52.80 29.17
C LEU A 116 53.62 53.88 30.04
N GLY A 117 54.14 54.96 29.42
CA GLY A 117 54.72 56.09 30.16
C GLY A 117 53.72 56.78 31.09
N ARG A 118 52.46 56.94 30.68
CA ARG A 118 51.40 57.49 31.57
C ARG A 118 51.07 56.53 32.72
N ALA A 119 50.95 55.23 32.45
CA ALA A 119 50.64 54.25 33.49
C ALA A 119 51.78 54.11 34.52
N ALA A 120 53.04 54.17 34.07
CA ALA A 120 54.23 54.17 34.93
C ALA A 120 54.28 55.36 35.89
N ALA A 121 53.68 56.50 35.52
CA ALA A 121 53.59 57.69 36.36
C ALA A 121 52.49 57.61 37.45
N VAL A 122 51.63 56.58 37.44
CA VAL A 122 50.61 56.34 38.48
C VAL A 122 51.22 55.49 39.61
N PRO A 123 51.28 55.97 40.87
CA PRO A 123 51.69 55.16 42.01
C PRO A 123 50.72 53.99 42.20
N ALA A 124 51.23 52.77 42.35
CA ALA A 124 50.39 51.58 42.40
C ALA A 124 51.10 50.39 43.04
N THR A 125 50.33 49.52 43.70
CA THR A 125 50.80 48.25 44.27
C THR A 125 50.11 47.08 43.58
N SER A 126 50.89 46.08 43.17
CA SER A 126 50.44 44.91 42.41
C SER A 126 50.50 43.63 43.25
N LEU A 127 49.33 43.01 43.48
CA LEU A 127 49.19 41.81 44.30
C LEU A 127 49.01 40.58 43.39
N LEU A 128 50.13 39.95 43.03
CA LEU A 128 50.16 38.82 42.10
C LEU A 128 50.16 37.48 42.83
N PHE A 129 49.15 36.64 42.56
CA PHE A 129 49.02 35.32 43.17
C PHE A 129 48.28 34.33 42.26
N ASN A 130 48.60 33.05 42.41
CA ASN A 130 47.78 31.94 41.92
C ASN A 130 46.78 31.54 43.02
N ILE A 131 45.51 31.35 42.69
CA ILE A 131 44.49 31.04 43.70
C ILE A 131 44.53 29.58 44.17
N ASP A 132 44.83 28.62 43.29
CA ASP A 132 44.91 27.20 43.64
C ASP A 132 46.19 26.83 44.42
N GLU A 133 47.23 27.68 44.38
CA GLU A 133 48.37 27.62 45.31
C GLU A 133 48.06 28.20 46.71
N LYS A 134 46.97 28.96 46.88
CA LYS A 134 46.63 29.68 48.13
C LYS A 134 45.47 29.07 48.95
N VAL A 135 44.60 28.26 48.35
CA VAL A 135 43.38 27.73 49.01
C VAL A 135 43.63 26.42 49.78
N ASP A 136 43.08 26.34 50.98
CA ASP A 136 43.07 25.13 51.79
C ASP A 136 42.13 24.08 51.16
N LYS A 137 42.68 22.93 50.75
CA LYS A 137 42.03 22.00 49.80
C LYS A 137 40.76 21.31 50.32
N ASN A 138 40.46 21.47 51.61
CA ASN A 138 39.26 20.92 52.24
C ASN A 138 38.03 21.85 52.12
N ASN A 139 38.23 23.14 51.86
CA ASN A 139 37.17 24.16 51.87
C ASN A 139 36.92 24.79 50.48
N LYS A 140 37.50 24.24 49.40
CA LYS A 140 37.48 24.83 48.04
C LYS A 140 36.06 25.11 47.49
N ASP A 141 35.05 24.34 47.92
CA ASP A 141 33.66 24.50 47.46
C ASP A 141 32.84 25.52 48.28
N GLU A 142 33.38 26.10 49.36
CA GLU A 142 32.64 27.06 50.20
C GLU A 142 32.55 28.45 49.53
N PRO A 143 31.36 29.11 49.51
CA PRO A 143 31.17 30.40 48.82
C PRO A 143 32.06 31.56 49.30
N GLY A 144 32.61 31.45 50.52
CA GLY A 144 33.54 32.42 51.12
C GLY A 144 35.00 32.23 50.75
N ALA A 145 35.41 31.02 50.30
CA ALA A 145 36.82 30.67 50.11
C ALA A 145 37.58 31.59 49.15
N LEU A 146 36.88 32.17 48.16
CA LEU A 146 37.44 33.19 47.27
C LEU A 146 37.79 34.49 48.02
N LEU A 147 36.92 34.96 48.91
CA LEU A 147 37.10 36.19 49.66
C LEU A 147 38.23 36.04 50.68
N ASP A 148 38.33 34.89 51.35
CA ASP A 148 39.39 34.63 52.33
C ASP A 148 40.79 34.73 51.71
N VAL A 149 40.97 34.31 50.45
CA VAL A 149 42.25 34.50 49.73
C VAL A 149 42.52 35.97 49.42
N PHE A 150 41.51 36.73 48.98
CA PHE A 150 41.65 38.18 48.72
C PHE A 150 42.02 38.94 50.00
N VAL A 151 41.38 38.59 51.13
CA VAL A 151 41.67 39.11 52.48
C VAL A 151 43.09 38.74 52.91
N GLN A 152 43.49 37.47 52.76
CA GLN A 152 44.85 37.00 53.07
C GLN A 152 45.90 37.77 52.27
N VAL A 153 45.76 37.84 50.94
CA VAL A 153 46.77 38.46 50.07
C VAL A 153 46.86 39.97 50.29
N PHE A 154 45.74 40.64 50.55
CA PHE A 154 45.73 42.05 50.95
C PHE A 154 46.47 42.28 52.28
N TYR A 155 46.20 41.47 53.30
CA TYR A 155 46.89 41.58 54.59
C TYR A 155 48.38 41.22 54.52
N ASP A 156 48.75 40.14 53.81
CA ASP A 156 50.15 39.76 53.53
C ASP A 156 50.91 40.97 52.90
N ALA A 157 50.28 41.65 51.94
CA ALA A 157 50.85 42.82 51.25
C ALA A 157 50.87 44.11 52.09
N ALA A 158 49.96 44.26 53.05
CA ALA A 158 49.98 45.34 54.03
C ALA A 158 51.02 45.11 55.17
N GLY A 159 51.79 44.01 55.13
CA GLY A 159 52.76 43.65 56.16
C GLY A 159 52.17 42.93 57.38
N LEU A 160 50.88 42.55 57.30
CA LEU A 160 50.10 41.91 58.35
C LEU A 160 50.08 40.38 58.16
N TYR A 161 49.58 39.63 59.14
CA TYR A 161 49.56 38.17 59.13
C TYR A 161 48.35 37.60 58.36
N GLY A 162 48.39 37.67 57.02
CA GLY A 162 47.28 37.26 56.16
C GLY A 162 46.83 35.80 56.33
N LYS A 163 47.71 34.89 56.79
CA LYS A 163 47.36 33.52 57.19
C LYS A 163 46.27 33.42 58.29
N SER A 164 45.93 34.51 58.99
CA SER A 164 44.89 34.49 60.02
C SER A 164 44.18 35.86 60.12
N PRO A 165 43.03 36.05 59.45
CA PRO A 165 42.34 37.33 59.36
C PRO A 165 42.03 38.04 60.69
N TYR A 166 41.73 37.30 61.77
CA TYR A 166 41.51 37.90 63.09
C TYR A 166 42.79 38.45 63.74
N ILE A 167 43.96 37.88 63.43
CA ILE A 167 45.27 38.39 63.87
C ILE A 167 45.67 39.61 63.04
N ALA A 168 45.49 39.55 61.72
CA ALA A 168 45.76 40.69 60.86
C ALA A 168 44.90 41.92 61.22
N ARG A 169 43.62 41.74 61.60
CA ARG A 169 42.80 42.84 62.17
C ARG A 169 43.34 43.38 63.49
N PHE A 170 43.80 42.52 64.40
CA PHE A 170 44.43 42.96 65.66
C PHE A 170 45.72 43.76 65.40
N GLU A 171 46.57 43.31 64.47
CA GLU A 171 47.77 44.04 64.04
C GLU A 171 47.42 45.38 63.36
N ARG A 172 46.39 45.39 62.49
CA ARG A 172 45.86 46.59 61.82
C ARG A 172 45.35 47.62 62.83
N ASP A 173 44.60 47.20 63.85
CA ASP A 173 44.00 48.12 64.81
C ASP A 173 45.03 48.71 65.78
N LEU A 174 46.13 47.99 66.05
CA LEU A 174 47.33 48.52 66.70
C LEU A 174 48.13 49.45 65.78
N ALA A 175 48.17 49.19 64.47
CA ALA A 175 48.85 50.05 63.49
C ALA A 175 48.09 51.38 63.28
N ALA A 176 46.76 51.34 63.20
CA ALA A 176 45.90 52.52 63.11
C ALA A 176 45.98 53.41 64.37
N GLN A 177 46.28 52.82 65.53
CA GLN A 177 46.58 53.54 66.77
C GLN A 177 48.05 54.02 66.87
N GLY A 178 48.92 53.66 65.90
CA GLY A 178 50.34 54.05 65.89
C GLY A 178 51.22 53.31 66.91
N VAL A 179 50.75 52.19 67.45
CA VAL A 179 51.40 51.48 68.58
C VAL A 179 51.87 50.06 68.26
N LEU A 180 51.69 49.57 67.03
CA LEU A 180 52.05 48.20 66.64
C LEU A 180 53.50 47.83 66.98
N ASP A 181 54.49 48.66 66.66
CA ASP A 181 55.90 48.33 66.94
C ASP A 181 56.23 48.35 68.45
N GLN A 182 55.53 49.20 69.22
CA GLN A 182 55.61 49.21 70.68
C GLN A 182 55.01 47.92 71.26
N PHE A 183 53.88 47.46 70.70
CA PHE A 183 53.29 46.16 71.02
C PHE A 183 54.22 45.00 70.69
N LYS A 184 54.87 44.97 69.52
CA LYS A 184 55.86 43.94 69.17
C LYS A 184 57.00 43.88 70.20
N GLY A 185 57.57 45.04 70.54
CA GLY A 185 58.64 45.17 71.54
C GLY A 185 58.20 44.89 72.99
N ALA A 186 56.92 45.01 73.32
CA ALA A 186 56.36 44.55 74.60
C ALA A 186 56.10 43.04 74.60
N PHE A 187 55.52 42.51 73.51
CA PHE A 187 55.25 41.09 73.34
C PHE A 187 56.53 40.26 73.43
N GLU A 188 57.61 40.67 72.76
CA GLU A 188 58.89 39.95 72.85
C GLU A 188 59.44 39.90 74.28
N ARG A 189 59.24 40.95 75.09
CA ARG A 189 59.64 40.97 76.51
C ARG A 189 58.78 40.05 77.40
N HIS A 190 57.50 39.84 77.08
CA HIS A 190 56.60 38.97 77.83
C HIS A 190 56.57 37.51 77.35
N TYR A 191 56.93 37.26 76.08
CA TYR A 191 56.86 35.94 75.43
C TYR A 191 58.24 35.31 75.14
N GLY A 192 59.30 36.11 75.06
CA GLY A 192 60.67 35.64 74.79
C GLY A 192 60.97 35.32 73.32
N LYS A 193 60.11 35.75 72.38
CA LYS A 193 60.31 35.66 70.92
C LYS A 193 59.66 36.86 70.21
N PRO A 194 60.13 37.24 69.00
CA PRO A 194 59.45 38.22 68.16
C PRO A 194 57.98 37.87 67.91
N TRP A 195 57.14 38.90 67.82
CA TRP A 195 55.71 38.77 67.54
C TRP A 195 55.45 38.01 66.23
N GLU A 196 56.28 38.20 65.22
CA GLU A 196 56.22 37.53 63.92
C GLU A 196 56.28 36.00 64.02
N GLN A 197 56.93 35.46 65.07
CA GLN A 197 56.95 34.03 65.40
C GLN A 197 55.86 33.64 66.39
N GLY A 198 55.53 34.51 67.35
CA GLY A 198 54.48 34.26 68.35
C GLY A 198 53.09 34.15 67.73
N ARG A 199 52.79 34.96 66.71
CA ARG A 199 51.48 35.00 66.03
C ARG A 199 51.11 33.71 65.31
N GLU A 200 52.08 32.89 64.91
CA GLU A 200 51.80 31.54 64.35
C GLU A 200 51.29 30.56 65.43
N LEU A 201 51.55 30.84 66.71
CA LEU A 201 51.17 30.02 67.87
C LEU A 201 50.12 30.73 68.75
N ALA A 202 49.14 31.38 68.11
CA ALA A 202 48.16 32.29 68.74
C ALA A 202 47.56 31.82 70.08
N VAL A 203 47.24 30.52 70.23
CA VAL A 203 46.67 29.95 71.48
C VAL A 203 47.65 30.02 72.66
N PHE A 204 48.96 29.92 72.41
CA PHE A 204 50.00 30.05 73.42
C PHE A 204 50.51 31.49 73.58
N ALA A 205 50.36 32.31 72.54
CA ALA A 205 50.74 33.72 72.54
C ALA A 205 49.77 34.62 73.34
N ASP A 206 48.50 34.23 73.45
CA ASP A 206 47.42 35.12 73.91
C ASP A 206 47.66 35.75 75.30
N ALA A 207 48.15 34.95 76.26
CA ALA A 207 48.46 35.43 77.63
C ALA A 207 49.70 36.36 77.72
N ALA A 208 50.51 36.44 76.65
CA ALA A 208 51.57 37.44 76.51
C ALA A 208 51.10 38.64 75.66
N ALA A 209 50.21 38.42 74.68
CA ALA A 209 49.53 39.48 73.95
C ALA A 209 48.65 40.33 74.87
N GLU A 210 47.93 39.74 75.83
CA GLU A 210 47.18 40.46 76.87
C GLU A 210 48.07 41.43 77.66
N LYS A 211 49.24 40.97 78.13
CA LYS A 211 50.20 41.80 78.88
C LYS A 211 50.80 42.91 78.01
N ALA A 212 51.21 42.58 76.80
CA ALA A 212 51.79 43.55 75.86
C ALA A 212 50.77 44.61 75.43
N TYR A 213 49.53 44.22 75.19
CA TYR A 213 48.43 45.13 74.86
C TYR A 213 48.11 46.05 76.04
N ALA A 214 48.03 45.52 77.26
CA ALA A 214 47.79 46.31 78.47
C ALA A 214 48.94 47.29 78.79
N GLU A 215 50.19 46.90 78.57
CA GLU A 215 51.36 47.76 78.76
C GLU A 215 51.38 48.95 77.78
N VAL A 216 50.96 48.71 76.53
CA VAL A 216 51.11 49.68 75.42
C VAL A 216 49.88 50.57 75.21
N THR A 217 48.67 50.04 75.45
CA THR A 217 47.41 50.82 75.28
C THR A 217 46.85 51.35 76.60
N GLY A 218 47.35 50.88 77.74
CA GLY A 218 46.77 51.16 79.06
C GLY A 218 45.41 50.48 79.32
N GLN A 219 44.92 49.63 78.41
CA GLN A 219 43.64 48.93 78.53
C GLN A 219 43.84 47.41 78.61
N SER A 220 43.19 46.75 79.57
CA SER A 220 43.27 45.28 79.70
C SER A 220 42.12 44.61 78.94
N ILE A 221 42.43 44.01 77.79
CA ILE A 221 41.53 43.07 77.10
C ILE A 221 41.99 41.67 77.46
N SER A 222 41.13 40.86 78.07
CA SER A 222 41.50 39.49 78.43
C SER A 222 41.45 38.56 77.22
N ALA A 223 42.49 37.76 77.02
CA ALA A 223 42.69 36.91 75.85
C ALA A 223 42.36 37.63 74.51
N PRO A 224 43.11 38.68 74.13
CA PRO A 224 42.77 39.54 73.01
C PRO A 224 42.70 38.78 71.67
N LEU A 225 43.55 37.77 71.43
CA LEU A 225 43.54 37.01 70.18
C LEU A 225 42.35 36.06 70.12
N ALA A 226 41.96 35.43 71.23
CA ALA A 226 40.71 34.68 71.34
C ALA A 226 39.48 35.59 71.21
N THR A 227 39.53 36.80 71.76
CA THR A 227 38.45 37.81 71.64
C THR A 227 38.26 38.24 70.20
N TYR A 228 39.34 38.62 69.50
CA TYR A 228 39.30 38.96 68.07
C TYR A 228 38.88 37.77 67.20
N ARG A 229 39.20 36.51 67.60
CA ARG A 229 38.70 35.30 66.93
C ARG A 229 37.20 35.07 67.14
N GLN A 230 36.69 35.32 68.35
CA GLN A 230 35.26 35.14 68.68
C GLN A 230 34.37 36.24 68.10
N THR A 231 34.87 37.48 68.00
CA THR A 231 34.17 38.58 67.32
C THR A 231 34.34 38.55 65.79
N HIS A 232 35.16 37.63 65.26
CA HIS A 232 35.28 37.40 63.81
C HIS A 232 34.06 36.64 63.26
N SER A 233 32.93 37.34 63.18
CA SER A 233 31.91 37.01 62.18
C SER A 233 32.57 36.95 60.80
N ALA A 234 32.15 36.00 59.95
CA ALA A 234 32.70 35.82 58.60
C ALA A 234 32.77 37.17 57.87
N THR A 235 33.94 37.51 57.35
CA THR A 235 34.18 38.81 56.72
C THR A 235 33.27 38.95 55.51
N SER A 236 32.45 40.00 55.48
CA SER A 236 31.63 40.29 54.30
C SER A 236 32.45 41.02 53.23
N ILE A 237 31.99 40.98 51.99
CA ILE A 237 32.67 41.65 50.86
C ILE A 237 32.68 43.18 51.11
N GLU A 238 31.59 43.74 51.61
CA GLU A 238 31.48 45.16 51.94
C GLU A 238 32.50 45.56 53.02
N ALA A 239 32.67 44.74 54.06
CA ALA A 239 33.66 44.99 55.11
C ALA A 239 35.09 44.94 54.57
N PHE A 240 35.44 43.93 53.76
CA PHE A 240 36.75 43.85 53.13
C PHE A 240 37.04 45.06 52.21
N THR A 241 36.09 45.44 51.36
CA THR A 241 36.28 46.55 50.41
C THR A 241 36.33 47.93 51.09
N GLU A 242 35.71 48.08 52.25
CA GLU A 242 35.88 49.25 53.13
C GLU A 242 37.29 49.29 53.75
N GLU A 243 37.85 48.16 54.19
CA GLU A 243 39.24 48.09 54.68
C GLU A 243 40.27 48.44 53.58
N VAL A 244 40.04 47.98 52.34
CA VAL A 244 40.89 48.33 51.19
C VAL A 244 40.80 49.83 50.86
N ALA A 245 39.60 50.43 50.95
CA ALA A 245 39.42 51.86 50.75
C ALA A 245 40.15 52.69 51.82
N GLN A 246 40.06 52.30 53.09
CA GLN A 246 40.75 52.96 54.21
C GLN A 246 42.28 52.85 54.09
N TRP A 247 42.80 51.69 53.64
CA TRP A 247 44.23 51.54 53.34
C TRP A 247 44.66 52.45 52.18
N LEU A 248 43.87 52.54 51.10
CA LEU A 248 44.14 53.43 49.96
C LEU A 248 44.06 54.92 50.30
N ASP A 249 43.27 55.31 51.32
CA ASP A 249 43.21 56.70 51.80
C ASP A 249 44.39 57.08 52.71
N ALA A 250 45.16 56.10 53.19
CA ALA A 250 46.45 56.31 53.88
C ALA A 250 47.66 56.36 52.92
N GLN A 251 47.47 56.04 51.63
CA GLN A 251 48.52 56.07 50.61
C GLN A 251 48.65 57.46 49.94
N PRO A 252 49.72 57.73 49.17
CA PRO A 252 49.86 58.97 48.39
C PRO A 252 48.67 59.25 47.47
N ALA A 253 48.41 60.53 47.20
CA ALA A 253 47.27 60.96 46.39
C ALA A 253 47.29 60.32 44.98
N GLY A 254 46.24 59.58 44.65
CA GLY A 254 46.11 58.87 43.37
C GLY A 254 46.71 57.46 43.35
N HIS A 255 47.24 56.95 44.47
CA HIS A 255 47.75 55.59 44.58
C HIS A 255 46.67 54.54 44.29
N ARG A 256 47.08 53.41 43.70
CA ARG A 256 46.18 52.32 43.28
C ARG A 256 46.59 50.97 43.86
N LEU A 257 45.62 50.06 43.92
CA LEU A 257 45.83 48.66 44.26
C LEU A 257 45.30 47.79 43.12
N ALA A 258 46.05 46.79 42.69
CA ALA A 258 45.63 45.87 41.63
C ALA A 258 45.85 44.41 42.06
N PHE A 259 44.77 43.65 42.15
CA PHE A 259 44.80 42.21 42.40
C PHE A 259 44.99 41.49 41.06
N PHE A 260 46.01 40.64 40.95
CA PHE A 260 46.31 39.83 39.76
C PHE A 260 46.17 38.35 40.10
N VAL A 261 45.03 37.76 39.74
CA VAL A 261 44.62 36.42 40.15
C VAL A 261 44.79 35.42 39.01
N ASP A 262 45.77 34.54 39.13
CA ASP A 262 46.01 33.49 38.16
C ASP A 262 45.13 32.26 38.43
N GLU A 263 44.66 31.63 37.36
CA GLU A 263 43.85 30.40 37.29
C GLU A 263 42.43 30.46 37.88
N ILE A 264 41.83 31.66 37.97
CA ILE A 264 40.46 31.83 38.51
C ILE A 264 39.41 30.96 37.78
N GLY A 265 39.60 30.73 36.47
CA GLY A 265 38.70 29.89 35.68
C GLY A 265 38.70 28.42 36.11
N GLN A 266 39.86 27.87 36.50
CA GLN A 266 39.95 26.50 37.03
C GLN A 266 39.46 26.41 38.48
N PHE A 267 39.65 27.47 39.26
CA PHE A 267 39.14 27.56 40.63
C PHE A 267 37.62 27.56 40.70
N ILE A 268 36.97 28.40 39.89
CA ILE A 268 35.51 28.51 39.80
C ILE A 268 34.91 27.28 39.11
N GLY A 269 35.55 26.79 38.04
CA GLY A 269 35.10 25.63 37.27
C GLY A 269 33.65 25.79 36.79
N GLN A 270 32.74 25.01 37.38
CA GLN A 270 31.30 25.05 37.06
C GLN A 270 30.42 25.76 38.11
N ASN A 271 31.01 26.26 39.21
CA ASN A 271 30.30 26.80 40.37
C ASN A 271 29.88 28.28 40.15
N THR A 272 28.59 28.50 39.94
CA THR A 272 28.02 29.84 39.71
C THR A 272 28.13 30.77 40.93
N GLN A 273 28.18 30.24 42.15
CA GLN A 273 28.26 31.07 43.37
C GLN A 273 29.61 31.75 43.52
N LEU A 274 30.72 31.03 43.24
CA LEU A 274 32.07 31.61 43.28
C LEU A 274 32.25 32.72 42.21
N MET A 275 31.61 32.57 41.04
CA MET A 275 31.60 33.61 40.00
C MET A 275 30.84 34.88 40.44
N LEU A 276 29.71 34.72 41.14
CA LEU A 276 28.96 35.84 41.72
C LEU A 276 29.73 36.52 42.86
N SER A 277 30.44 35.76 43.70
CA SER A 277 31.37 36.30 44.70
C SER A 277 32.48 37.14 44.04
N LEU A 278 33.09 36.66 42.95
CA LEU A 278 34.13 37.40 42.21
C LEU A 278 33.61 38.73 41.66
N GLN A 279 32.43 38.72 41.02
CA GLN A 279 31.79 39.93 40.52
C GLN A 279 31.52 40.92 41.66
N THR A 280 30.97 40.43 42.78
CA THR A 280 30.59 41.26 43.92
C THR A 280 31.82 41.90 44.58
N ILE A 281 32.95 41.18 44.66
CA ILE A 281 34.25 41.72 45.09
C ILE A 281 34.70 42.85 44.15
N ALA A 282 34.74 42.61 42.84
CA ALA A 282 35.19 43.61 41.86
C ALA A 282 34.32 44.88 41.88
N GLU A 283 32.98 44.74 41.90
CA GLU A 283 32.02 45.84 41.92
C GLU A 283 32.05 46.63 43.24
N SER A 284 32.23 45.95 44.37
CA SER A 284 32.37 46.60 45.68
C SER A 284 33.69 47.35 45.79
N LEU A 285 34.80 46.76 45.30
CA LEU A 285 36.11 47.42 45.24
C LEU A 285 36.06 48.66 44.34
N HIS A 286 35.40 48.57 43.18
CA HIS A 286 35.22 49.69 42.28
C HIS A 286 34.56 50.88 43.00
N THR A 287 33.38 50.62 43.56
CA THR A 287 32.49 51.62 44.17
C THR A 287 33.07 52.23 45.45
N ARG A 288 33.67 51.40 46.33
CA ARG A 288 34.26 51.88 47.60
C ARG A 288 35.57 52.62 47.38
N CYS A 289 36.44 52.11 46.51
CA CYS A 289 37.77 52.68 46.30
C CYS A 289 37.79 53.81 45.26
N ARG A 290 36.65 54.14 44.64
CA ARG A 290 36.50 55.15 43.57
C ARG A 290 37.41 54.88 42.37
N GLY A 291 37.34 53.66 41.83
CA GLY A 291 38.19 53.23 40.71
C GLY A 291 39.69 53.05 40.99
N ARG A 292 40.18 53.25 42.23
CA ARG A 292 41.59 53.01 42.61
C ARG A 292 41.95 51.54 42.80
N ALA A 293 40.98 50.66 43.05
CA ALA A 293 41.20 49.23 43.25
C ALA A 293 40.77 48.43 42.01
N TRP A 294 41.68 47.65 41.42
CA TRP A 294 41.51 46.88 40.17
C TRP A 294 41.63 45.37 40.40
N VAL A 295 40.96 44.58 39.55
CA VAL A 295 40.96 43.12 39.60
C VAL A 295 41.21 42.54 38.21
N PHE A 296 42.39 41.91 38.04
CA PHE A 296 42.85 41.24 36.84
C PHE A 296 42.80 39.73 37.05
N VAL A 297 42.25 38.97 36.10
CA VAL A 297 42.09 37.51 36.26
C VAL A 297 42.38 36.72 34.98
N THR A 298 42.82 35.45 35.11
CA THR A 298 43.04 34.55 33.95
C THR A 298 42.05 33.37 33.89
N SER A 299 41.55 33.06 32.70
CA SER A 299 40.69 31.89 32.44
C SER A 299 41.07 31.16 31.16
N GLN A 300 40.94 29.83 31.14
CA GLN A 300 41.36 28.97 30.03
C GLN A 300 40.38 28.95 28.84
N GLU A 301 39.17 29.51 29.02
CA GLU A 301 38.14 29.59 27.99
C GLU A 301 37.63 31.02 27.83
N VAL A 302 37.20 31.35 26.61
CA VAL A 302 36.18 32.39 26.42
C VAL A 302 34.88 31.81 26.98
N LEU A 303 34.19 32.54 27.86
CA LEU A 303 33.06 32.03 28.66
C LEU A 303 31.94 31.32 27.85
N GLU A 304 31.86 31.61 26.55
CA GLU A 304 30.92 31.04 25.58
C GLU A 304 31.04 29.51 25.42
N SER A 305 32.24 28.91 25.50
CA SER A 305 32.40 27.45 25.27
C SER A 305 31.97 26.57 26.45
N ILE A 306 31.99 27.10 27.68
CA ILE A 306 31.48 26.43 28.89
C ILE A 306 29.94 26.23 28.84
N LEU A 307 29.25 26.87 27.88
CA LEU A 307 27.78 26.91 27.78
C LEU A 307 27.16 25.80 26.91
N GLY A 308 27.95 24.90 26.33
CA GLY A 308 27.49 23.92 25.32
C GLY A 308 26.32 23.02 25.75
N ASP A 309 26.32 22.57 27.02
CA ASP A 309 25.30 21.65 27.58
C ASP A 309 24.28 22.35 28.51
N ARG A 310 24.20 23.70 28.52
CA ARG A 310 23.41 24.46 29.51
C ARG A 310 22.16 25.15 28.93
N THR A 311 21.11 25.24 29.74
CA THR A 311 19.82 25.83 29.35
C THR A 311 19.92 27.35 29.11
N LYS A 312 19.07 27.86 28.20
CA LYS A 312 19.06 29.25 27.72
C LYS A 312 18.98 30.31 28.83
N GLU A 313 18.39 29.99 29.98
CA GLU A 313 18.26 30.92 31.11
C GLU A 313 19.63 31.19 31.76
N GLN A 314 20.46 30.16 31.96
CA GLN A 314 21.81 30.33 32.53
C GLN A 314 22.71 31.15 31.60
N GLN A 315 22.57 30.97 30.28
CA GLN A 315 23.33 31.72 29.28
C GLN A 315 23.07 33.24 29.41
N GLN A 316 21.84 33.67 29.71
CA GLN A 316 21.50 35.09 29.86
C GLN A 316 22.09 35.74 31.12
N ASP A 317 22.29 34.99 32.20
CA ASP A 317 22.91 35.54 33.42
C ASP A 317 24.41 35.70 33.27
N PHE A 318 25.12 34.76 32.64
CA PHE A 318 26.55 34.92 32.33
C PHE A 318 26.84 36.14 31.45
N SER A 319 25.98 36.49 30.50
CA SER A 319 26.11 37.72 29.70
C SER A 319 26.09 39.00 30.54
N LYS A 320 25.38 39.03 31.68
CA LYS A 320 25.34 40.18 32.60
C LYS A 320 26.61 40.29 33.45
N ILE A 321 27.21 39.16 33.80
CA ILE A 321 28.47 39.09 34.57
C ILE A 321 29.63 39.66 33.73
N GLN A 322 29.70 39.30 32.44
CA GLN A 322 30.74 39.78 31.52
C GLN A 322 30.79 41.32 31.43
N ALA A 323 29.64 41.99 31.51
CA ALA A 323 29.55 43.46 31.42
C ALA A 323 30.28 44.22 32.56
N ARG A 324 30.72 43.54 33.63
CA ARG A 324 31.52 44.15 34.71
C ARG A 324 33.02 44.10 34.44
N PHE A 325 33.50 43.09 33.71
CA PHE A 325 34.89 42.97 33.25
C PHE A 325 35.03 43.57 31.84
N ALA A 326 34.80 44.89 31.74
CA ALA A 326 34.66 45.58 30.46
C ALA A 326 35.92 45.49 29.57
N VAL A 327 37.11 45.35 30.17
CA VAL A 327 38.36 45.09 29.45
C VAL A 327 38.59 43.57 29.38
N THR A 328 38.22 42.95 28.26
CA THR A 328 38.46 41.53 28.02
C THR A 328 39.60 41.33 27.02
N LEU A 329 40.75 40.85 27.49
CA LEU A 329 41.90 40.53 26.65
C LEU A 329 41.77 39.07 26.18
N LYS A 330 41.60 38.83 24.88
CA LYS A 330 41.49 37.49 24.29
C LYS A 330 42.79 37.15 23.52
N LEU A 331 43.50 36.11 23.93
CA LEU A 331 44.75 35.68 23.27
C LEU A 331 44.48 34.55 22.26
N ASP A 332 44.64 34.84 20.97
CA ASP A 332 44.40 33.90 19.85
C ASP A 332 45.62 32.98 19.59
N SER A 333 45.37 31.77 19.09
CA SER A 333 46.39 30.75 18.83
C SER A 333 47.33 31.13 17.70
N ARG A 334 46.85 31.92 16.74
CA ARG A 334 47.60 32.44 15.59
C ARG A 334 48.88 33.17 16.03
N ASN A 335 48.82 33.91 17.13
CA ASN A 335 49.96 34.71 17.63
C ASN A 335 51.05 33.87 18.30
N VAL A 336 50.85 32.56 18.54
CA VAL A 336 51.94 31.69 19.02
C VAL A 336 52.98 31.43 17.94
N LYS A 337 52.62 31.51 16.65
CA LYS A 337 53.57 31.50 15.52
C LYS A 337 54.61 32.61 15.66
N ASP A 338 54.21 33.83 16.00
CA ASP A 338 55.10 34.97 16.24
C ASP A 338 56.01 34.75 17.47
N VAL A 339 55.45 34.19 18.55
CA VAL A 339 56.21 33.89 19.78
C VAL A 339 57.27 32.82 19.52
N VAL A 340 56.93 31.73 18.82
CA VAL A 340 57.89 30.69 18.41
C VAL A 340 58.93 31.28 17.46
N SER A 341 58.51 32.05 16.45
CA SER A 341 59.42 32.65 15.47
C SER A 341 60.45 33.58 16.13
N ARG A 342 60.01 34.53 16.97
CA ARG A 342 60.90 35.54 17.60
C ARG A 342 61.67 35.01 18.81
N ARG A 343 61.11 34.06 19.58
CA ARG A 343 61.78 33.50 20.78
C ARG A 343 62.68 32.32 20.43
N LEU A 344 62.24 31.41 19.57
CA LEU A 344 62.94 30.15 19.27
C LEU A 344 63.69 30.17 17.92
N LEU A 345 63.05 30.66 16.86
CA LEU A 345 63.51 30.45 15.47
C LEU A 345 64.16 31.67 14.80
N GLU A 346 64.53 32.70 15.57
CA GLU A 346 65.20 33.91 15.05
C GLU A 346 66.47 33.52 14.30
N LYS A 347 66.64 34.01 13.06
CA LYS A 347 67.71 33.60 12.17
C LYS A 347 68.93 34.52 12.24
N THR A 348 70.12 33.97 11.97
CA THR A 348 71.32 34.79 11.66
C THR A 348 71.13 35.50 10.31
N ALA A 349 71.90 36.55 10.03
CA ALA A 349 71.82 37.27 8.76
C ALA A 349 72.10 36.32 7.57
N ASP A 350 73.22 35.60 7.62
CA ASP A 350 73.64 34.58 6.66
C ASP A 350 72.58 33.46 6.52
N GLY A 351 71.95 33.08 7.64
CA GLY A 351 70.89 32.06 7.68
C GLY A 351 69.57 32.53 7.08
N ALA A 352 69.25 33.81 7.20
CA ALA A 352 68.10 34.43 6.55
C ALA A 352 68.32 34.51 5.03
N GLU A 353 69.48 35.00 4.57
CA GLU A 353 69.81 35.08 3.14
C GLU A 353 69.80 33.69 2.46
N LEU A 354 70.32 32.66 3.14
CA LEU A 354 70.26 31.27 2.67
C LEU A 354 68.82 30.77 2.51
N LEU A 355 67.93 31.08 3.45
CA LEU A 355 66.51 30.69 3.38
C LEU A 355 65.74 31.51 2.33
N SER A 356 66.03 32.81 2.18
CA SER A 356 65.47 33.66 1.10
C SER A 356 65.79 33.08 -0.28
N GLY A 357 67.03 32.65 -0.53
CA GLY A 357 67.40 32.00 -1.80
C GLY A 357 66.70 30.65 -2.04
N ILE A 358 66.39 29.91 -0.98
CA ILE A 358 65.58 28.67 -1.05
C ILE A 358 64.11 29.01 -1.35
N TYR A 359 63.57 30.09 -0.79
CA TYR A 359 62.23 30.57 -1.11
C TYR A 359 62.14 31.01 -2.57
N GLU A 360 63.00 31.92 -3.02
CA GLU A 360 63.00 32.41 -4.40
C GLU A 360 63.04 31.26 -5.41
N SER A 361 63.96 30.29 -5.21
CA SER A 361 64.14 29.15 -6.12
C SER A 361 63.08 28.03 -6.02
N LYS A 362 62.26 27.96 -4.95
CA LYS A 362 61.32 26.83 -4.73
C LYS A 362 59.88 27.20 -4.35
N HIS A 363 59.54 28.48 -4.16
CA HIS A 363 58.23 28.90 -3.66
C HIS A 363 57.02 28.39 -4.47
N GLU A 364 57.16 28.25 -5.80
CA GLU A 364 56.11 27.65 -6.65
C GLU A 364 55.76 26.22 -6.21
N ARG A 365 56.75 25.43 -5.75
CA ARG A 365 56.53 24.05 -5.29
C ARG A 365 55.77 24.00 -3.97
N PHE A 366 55.87 25.00 -3.10
CA PHE A 366 55.18 24.98 -1.79
C PHE A 366 53.65 24.85 -1.93
N ARG A 367 53.05 25.46 -2.96
CA ARG A 367 51.61 25.29 -3.26
C ARG A 367 51.22 23.84 -3.60
N SER A 368 52.16 23.03 -4.11
CA SER A 368 51.95 21.62 -4.41
C SER A 368 52.32 20.70 -3.23
N LEU A 369 53.39 21.04 -2.49
CA LEU A 369 53.87 20.31 -1.32
C LEU A 369 52.88 20.33 -0.15
N PHE A 370 52.19 21.46 0.03
CA PHE A 370 51.28 21.69 1.16
C PHE A 370 49.80 21.75 0.75
N ALA A 371 49.44 21.08 -0.36
CA ALA A 371 48.08 21.02 -0.90
C ALA A 371 47.15 20.11 -0.08
N LEU A 372 46.74 20.59 1.11
CA LEU A 372 45.84 19.88 2.03
C LEU A 372 44.40 19.84 1.49
N GLN A 373 43.79 18.65 1.54
CA GLN A 373 42.34 18.46 1.36
C GLN A 373 41.67 18.60 2.72
N SER A 374 41.27 19.83 3.07
CA SER A 374 40.63 20.18 4.34
C SER A 374 39.46 21.13 4.13
N GLN A 375 38.46 21.09 5.02
CA GLN A 375 37.26 21.94 4.92
C GLN A 375 37.55 23.44 5.14
N ARG A 376 38.75 23.77 5.60
CA ARG A 376 39.30 25.12 5.72
C ARG A 376 40.57 25.24 4.86
N PRO A 377 40.81 26.39 4.21
CA PRO A 377 42.09 26.66 3.55
C PRO A 377 43.17 26.94 4.60
N LEU A 378 44.13 26.04 4.75
CA LEU A 378 45.28 26.22 5.63
C LEU A 378 46.40 26.99 4.92
N SER A 379 47.07 27.88 5.65
CA SER A 379 48.30 28.52 5.16
C SER A 379 49.45 27.51 5.13
N SER A 380 50.43 27.76 4.26
CA SER A 380 51.73 27.05 4.27
C SER A 380 52.84 28.01 4.63
N TYR A 381 53.08 29.00 3.76
CA TYR A 381 53.87 30.20 4.01
C TYR A 381 53.22 31.36 3.26
N ALA A 382 52.94 32.49 3.95
CA ALA A 382 52.26 33.62 3.33
C ALA A 382 53.16 34.41 2.36
N ASN A 383 54.47 34.47 2.64
CA ASN A 383 55.48 35.16 1.84
C ASN A 383 56.89 34.66 2.22
N GLU A 384 57.93 35.28 1.67
CA GLU A 384 59.35 34.96 1.92
C GLU A 384 59.76 35.11 3.38
N SER A 385 59.49 36.27 4.01
CA SER A 385 59.88 36.51 5.40
C SER A 385 59.17 35.56 6.36
N ASP A 386 57.96 35.14 5.99
CA ASP A 386 57.17 34.16 6.72
C ASP A 386 57.87 32.78 6.76
N PHE A 387 58.33 32.29 5.61
CA PHE A 387 59.15 31.07 5.50
C PHE A 387 60.45 31.18 6.31
N VAL A 388 61.18 32.30 6.16
CA VAL A 388 62.44 32.54 6.89
C VAL A 388 62.21 32.53 8.41
N ASN A 389 61.11 33.12 8.88
CA ASN A 389 60.76 33.18 10.30
C ASN A 389 60.36 31.80 10.86
N THR A 390 59.52 31.03 10.16
CA THR A 390 58.97 29.76 10.70
C THR A 390 59.81 28.52 10.41
N TYR A 391 60.73 28.54 9.45
CA TYR A 391 61.59 27.38 9.14
C TYR A 391 62.28 26.82 10.41
N PRO A 392 62.25 25.49 10.67
CA PRO A 392 61.89 24.38 9.75
C PRO A 392 60.41 23.95 9.79
N PHE A 393 59.52 24.71 10.44
CA PHE A 393 58.09 24.40 10.54
C PHE A 393 57.29 24.98 9.37
N VAL A 394 56.02 24.60 9.26
CA VAL A 394 55.05 25.10 8.27
C VAL A 394 53.81 25.64 8.99
N ASP A 395 53.20 26.73 8.51
CA ASP A 395 52.10 27.46 9.19
C ASP A 395 51.00 26.57 9.77
N TYR A 396 50.46 25.67 8.93
CA TYR A 396 49.35 24.81 9.32
C TYR A 396 49.64 23.95 10.55
N GLN A 397 50.91 23.67 10.85
CA GLN A 397 51.31 22.82 11.97
C GLN A 397 50.98 23.48 13.32
N PHE A 398 51.05 24.81 13.42
CA PHE A 398 50.70 25.53 14.65
C PHE A 398 49.19 25.51 14.91
N GLU A 399 48.36 25.74 13.89
CA GLU A 399 46.88 25.69 14.00
C GLU A 399 46.39 24.24 14.19
N LEU A 400 46.92 23.28 13.43
CA LEU A 400 46.54 21.87 13.54
C LEU A 400 47.00 21.26 14.87
N PHE A 401 48.15 21.65 15.43
CA PHE A 401 48.57 21.21 16.76
C PHE A 401 47.68 21.81 17.86
N HIS A 402 47.30 23.08 17.73
CA HIS A 402 46.36 23.72 18.66
C HIS A 402 45.02 22.95 18.71
N ASP A 403 44.41 22.69 17.55
CA ASP A 403 43.12 22.00 17.48
C ASP A 403 43.25 20.52 17.87
N ALA A 404 44.38 19.85 17.58
CA ALA A 404 44.68 18.51 18.07
C ALA A 404 44.77 18.45 19.61
N MET A 405 45.49 19.39 20.24
CA MET A 405 45.60 19.50 21.70
C MET A 405 44.24 19.76 22.35
N ARG A 406 43.38 20.57 21.72
CA ARG A 406 42.00 20.79 22.15
C ARG A 406 41.19 19.51 22.09
N GLY A 407 41.10 18.86 20.92
CA GLY A 407 40.31 17.63 20.75
C GLY A 407 40.78 16.49 21.66
N LEU A 408 42.09 16.36 21.89
CA LEU A 408 42.65 15.44 22.88
C LEU A 408 42.23 15.82 24.32
N SER A 409 42.21 17.11 24.68
CA SER A 409 41.75 17.56 25.99
C SER A 409 40.27 17.29 26.22
N ASP A 410 39.41 17.58 25.23
CA ASP A 410 37.96 17.40 25.30
C ASP A 410 37.58 15.92 25.48
N PHE A 411 38.40 14.99 24.97
CA PHE A 411 38.30 13.54 25.19
C PHE A 411 39.11 13.02 26.40
N ASN A 412 39.51 13.89 27.34
CA ASN A 412 40.25 13.55 28.57
C ASN A 412 41.57 12.78 28.33
N ALA A 413 42.32 13.12 27.27
CA ALA A 413 43.48 12.33 26.87
C ALA A 413 44.74 12.46 27.74
N PHE A 414 44.76 13.35 28.73
CA PHE A 414 45.94 13.69 29.54
C PHE A 414 45.88 13.13 30.97
N THR A 415 47.06 12.90 31.57
CA THR A 415 47.21 12.19 32.85
C THR A 415 46.76 13.02 34.06
N GLY A 416 45.58 12.70 34.60
CA GLY A 416 45.00 13.39 35.76
C GLY A 416 44.30 14.71 35.38
N LYS A 417 43.37 15.15 36.23
CA LYS A 417 42.52 16.32 35.94
C LYS A 417 43.35 17.60 35.84
N HIS A 418 43.50 18.09 34.61
CA HIS A 418 44.04 19.38 34.17
C HIS A 418 45.51 19.72 34.51
N SER A 419 46.12 19.11 35.54
CA SER A 419 47.48 19.45 36.01
C SER A 419 48.63 19.05 35.07
N SER A 420 48.49 17.99 34.26
CA SER A 420 49.56 17.47 33.38
C SER A 420 49.64 18.12 32.00
N VAL A 421 48.55 18.77 31.58
CA VAL A 421 48.53 19.67 30.42
C VAL A 421 49.38 20.91 30.73
N GLY A 422 49.34 21.36 31.99
CA GLY A 422 50.04 22.53 32.53
C GLY A 422 51.52 22.65 32.19
N GLU A 423 52.23 21.54 31.95
CA GLU A 423 53.69 21.53 31.76
C GLU A 423 54.17 21.62 30.30
N ARG A 424 53.30 21.45 29.30
CA ARG A 424 53.70 21.35 27.87
C ARG A 424 52.97 22.35 26.97
N SER A 425 53.49 23.58 26.90
CA SER A 425 53.08 24.57 25.91
C SER A 425 53.62 24.23 24.50
N LEU A 426 52.96 24.74 23.45
CA LEU A 426 53.40 24.60 22.05
C LEU A 426 54.86 25.06 21.87
N LEU A 427 55.28 26.13 22.55
CA LEU A 427 56.69 26.59 22.55
C LEU A 427 57.65 25.49 23.01
N GLY A 428 57.31 24.76 24.09
CA GLY A 428 58.11 23.63 24.58
C GLY A 428 58.19 22.49 23.57
N VAL A 429 57.07 22.12 22.94
CA VAL A 429 57.03 21.09 21.89
C VAL A 429 57.85 21.49 20.67
N THR A 430 57.74 22.74 20.19
CA THR A 430 58.57 23.24 19.08
C THR A 430 60.05 23.31 19.43
N LYS A 431 60.40 23.54 20.71
CA LYS A 431 61.78 23.47 21.18
C LYS A 431 62.30 22.03 21.16
N ASP A 432 61.57 21.08 21.73
CA ASP A 432 61.95 19.66 21.71
C ASP A 432 62.15 19.13 20.27
N ILE A 433 61.26 19.52 19.33
CA ILE A 433 61.39 19.22 17.90
C ILE A 433 62.63 19.89 17.32
N GLY A 434 62.83 21.19 17.53
CA GLY A 434 63.99 21.93 17.02
C GLY A 434 65.33 21.38 17.52
N SER A 435 65.41 21.00 18.80
CA SER A 435 66.56 20.30 19.39
C SER A 435 66.78 18.91 18.76
N SER A 436 65.72 18.17 18.43
CA SER A 436 65.85 16.89 17.71
C SER A 436 66.33 17.07 16.25
N MET A 437 65.97 18.18 15.62
CA MET A 437 66.40 18.57 14.27
C MET A 437 67.71 19.37 14.24
N LYS A 438 68.40 19.55 15.37
CA LYS A 438 69.57 20.45 15.50
C LYS A 438 70.68 20.15 14.48
N SER A 439 70.87 18.87 14.15
CA SER A 439 71.84 18.39 13.15
C SER A 439 71.26 18.18 11.74
N ALA A 440 69.99 18.49 11.49
CA ALA A 440 69.36 18.41 10.17
C ALA A 440 69.98 19.42 9.19
N GLY A 441 70.05 19.05 7.92
CA GLY A 441 70.49 19.93 6.84
C GLY A 441 69.47 21.00 6.48
N VAL A 442 69.93 22.15 5.99
CA VAL A 442 69.02 23.19 5.47
C VAL A 442 68.33 22.67 4.21
N GLY A 443 67.01 22.45 4.31
CA GLY A 443 66.17 21.76 3.34
C GLY A 443 65.19 20.75 3.97
N GLU A 444 65.53 20.22 5.15
CA GLU A 444 64.66 19.34 5.96
C GLU A 444 63.55 20.11 6.68
N LEU A 445 62.41 19.47 6.91
CA LEU A 445 61.20 20.05 7.49
C LEU A 445 60.72 19.28 8.72
N ALA A 446 60.19 19.99 9.71
CA ALA A 446 59.51 19.38 10.84
C ALA A 446 58.22 18.70 10.36
N THR A 447 57.99 17.46 10.78
CA THR A 447 56.81 16.66 10.37
C THR A 447 55.82 16.50 11.52
N PHE A 448 54.53 16.40 11.21
CA PHE A 448 53.48 16.56 12.21
C PHE A 448 53.45 15.44 13.24
N ASP A 449 53.99 14.27 12.91
CA ASP A 449 54.18 13.16 13.84
C ASP A 449 55.20 13.46 14.96
N MET A 450 56.12 14.40 14.76
CA MET A 450 57.09 14.82 15.79
C MET A 450 56.41 15.59 16.94
N PHE A 451 55.28 16.25 16.68
CA PHE A 451 54.48 16.92 17.70
C PHE A 451 53.82 15.93 18.67
N PHE A 452 53.54 14.69 18.24
CA PHE A 452 53.11 13.63 19.15
C PHE A 452 54.22 13.27 20.15
N ASP A 453 55.46 13.12 19.69
CA ASP A 453 56.59 12.75 20.58
C ASP A 453 56.85 13.82 21.64
N GLY A 454 56.66 15.09 21.29
CA GLY A 454 56.70 16.21 22.22
C GLY A 454 55.61 16.18 23.32
N ILE A 455 54.50 15.46 23.13
CA ILE A 455 53.42 15.33 24.14
C ILE A 455 53.25 13.92 24.72
N GLU A 456 53.88 12.89 24.14
CA GLU A 456 53.67 11.46 24.44
C GLU A 456 53.66 11.19 25.96
N LYS A 457 54.58 11.80 26.70
CA LYS A 457 54.74 11.58 28.15
C LYS A 457 53.53 12.06 28.97
N SER A 458 52.84 13.12 28.56
CA SER A 458 51.66 13.67 29.25
C SER A 458 50.35 12.96 28.89
N LEU A 459 50.29 12.24 27.76
CA LEU A 459 49.11 11.47 27.35
C LEU A 459 48.87 10.25 28.26
N ASN A 460 47.60 9.92 28.52
CA ASN A 460 47.19 8.72 29.25
C ASN A 460 47.76 7.45 28.60
N SER A 461 48.12 6.47 29.43
CA SER A 461 48.64 5.16 29.00
C SER A 461 47.80 4.58 27.87
N ASP A 462 46.49 4.59 28.06
CA ASP A 462 45.55 3.78 27.29
C ASP A 462 45.39 4.31 25.85
N ILE A 463 45.64 5.60 25.63
CA ILE A 463 45.53 6.24 24.31
C ILE A 463 46.79 5.97 23.47
N LYS A 464 47.96 6.09 24.07
CA LYS A 464 49.25 5.75 23.43
C LYS A 464 49.55 4.24 23.43
N GLN A 465 48.81 3.44 24.19
CA GLN A 465 48.99 1.98 24.28
C GLN A 465 48.92 1.30 22.90
N ASN A 466 48.06 1.78 22.01
CA ASN A 466 47.99 1.28 20.63
C ASN A 466 49.22 1.65 19.79
N VAL A 467 49.78 2.87 19.91
CA VAL A 467 51.07 3.24 19.26
C VAL A 467 52.23 2.42 19.82
N ILE A 468 52.31 2.27 21.15
CA ILE A 468 53.32 1.46 21.83
C ILE A 468 53.21 -0.02 21.40
N SER A 469 52.00 -0.56 21.29
CA SER A 469 51.77 -1.94 20.84
C SER A 469 52.09 -2.11 19.35
N ALA A 470 51.72 -1.14 18.51
CA ALA A 470 52.12 -1.10 17.10
C ALA A 470 53.64 -1.14 16.95
N SER A 471 54.39 -0.39 17.77
CA SER A 471 55.86 -0.35 17.71
C SER A 471 56.54 -1.70 17.95
N ARG A 472 55.85 -2.64 18.62
CA ARG A 472 56.31 -4.00 18.93
C ARG A 472 55.79 -5.03 17.92
N ASN A 473 54.54 -4.87 17.47
CA ASN A 473 53.83 -5.85 16.66
C ASN A 473 54.05 -5.65 15.15
N ILE A 474 54.21 -4.41 14.70
CA ILE A 474 54.45 -4.09 13.29
C ILE A 474 55.90 -4.45 12.95
N THR A 475 56.05 -5.30 11.93
CA THR A 475 57.33 -5.73 11.37
C THR A 475 57.24 -5.73 9.84
N GLY A 476 58.31 -5.32 9.17
CA GLY A 476 58.32 -5.06 7.72
C GLY A 476 59.14 -3.81 7.39
N PRO A 477 59.36 -3.51 6.10
CA PRO A 477 60.13 -2.33 5.68
C PRO A 477 59.43 -1.01 6.03
N ASP A 478 58.10 -0.98 6.03
CA ASP A 478 57.29 0.23 6.22
C ASP A 478 57.00 0.58 7.68
N ARG A 479 57.55 -0.19 8.62
CA ARG A 479 57.31 -0.07 10.06
C ARG A 479 57.46 1.36 10.56
N GLU A 480 58.43 2.10 10.05
CA GLU A 480 58.65 3.50 10.42
C GLU A 480 57.52 4.40 9.92
N LEU A 481 57.22 4.39 8.62
CA LEU A 481 56.11 5.17 8.03
C LEU A 481 54.76 4.83 8.68
N GLN A 482 54.52 3.55 8.98
CA GLN A 482 53.32 3.07 9.67
C GLN A 482 53.20 3.66 11.09
N LEU A 483 54.31 3.76 11.85
CA LEU A 483 54.29 4.39 13.17
C LEU A 483 54.11 5.91 13.07
N ARG A 484 54.75 6.57 12.12
CA ARG A 484 54.59 8.01 11.86
C ARG A 484 53.15 8.35 11.46
N LEU A 485 52.52 7.54 10.61
CA LEU A 485 51.10 7.63 10.27
C LEU A 485 50.19 7.45 11.49
N LEU A 486 50.46 6.49 12.39
CA LEU A 486 49.66 6.31 13.61
C LEU A 486 49.78 7.49 14.58
N LYS A 487 50.97 8.08 14.73
CA LYS A 487 51.16 9.33 15.50
C LYS A 487 50.33 10.47 14.93
N ALA A 488 50.45 10.73 13.61
CA ALA A 488 49.72 11.79 12.94
C ALA A 488 48.19 11.58 13.02
N LEU A 489 47.69 10.36 12.75
CA LEU A 489 46.27 10.02 12.83
C LEU A 489 45.69 10.10 14.23
N LEU A 490 46.49 9.84 15.28
CA LEU A 490 46.08 10.04 16.66
C LEU A 490 45.98 11.54 16.99
N MET A 491 46.94 12.36 16.58
CA MET A 491 46.87 13.82 16.74
C MET A 491 45.64 14.41 16.04
N THR A 492 45.33 13.97 14.81
CA THR A 492 44.17 14.49 14.06
C THR A 492 42.85 13.80 14.37
N LYS A 493 42.78 12.80 15.26
CA LYS A 493 41.57 11.98 15.49
C LYS A 493 40.35 12.82 15.91
N TYR A 494 40.58 13.87 16.67
CA TYR A 494 39.54 14.72 17.29
C TYR A 494 39.51 16.14 16.69
N VAL A 495 39.93 16.30 15.43
CA VAL A 495 39.93 17.58 14.71
C VAL A 495 38.84 17.55 13.63
N ASP A 496 37.62 17.95 13.99
CA ASP A 496 36.40 17.75 13.19
C ASP A 496 36.45 18.25 11.73
N TRP A 497 37.27 19.26 11.43
CA TRP A 497 37.38 19.87 10.10
C TRP A 497 38.50 19.28 9.23
N PHE A 498 39.34 18.39 9.78
CA PHE A 498 40.50 17.82 9.10
C PHE A 498 40.22 16.40 8.57
N GLU A 499 40.19 16.24 7.25
CA GLU A 499 40.00 14.94 6.61
C GLU A 499 41.36 14.27 6.34
N ALA A 500 41.69 13.28 7.16
CA ALA A 500 42.91 12.48 7.07
C ALA A 500 42.89 11.49 5.89
N THR A 501 42.86 12.02 4.67
CA THR A 501 43.05 11.28 3.41
C THR A 501 44.52 10.90 3.21
N PRO A 502 44.86 9.94 2.33
CA PRO A 502 46.26 9.65 1.97
C PRO A 502 47.03 10.88 1.49
N GLN A 503 46.39 11.79 0.75
CA GLN A 503 46.98 13.07 0.35
C GLN A 503 47.27 13.96 1.56
N SER A 504 46.28 14.21 2.43
CA SER A 504 46.44 15.04 3.61
C SER A 504 47.54 14.51 4.53
N LEU A 505 47.59 13.18 4.74
CA LEU A 505 48.61 12.51 5.53
C LEU A 505 50.01 12.55 4.89
N SER A 506 50.10 12.53 3.56
CA SER A 506 51.38 12.72 2.86
C SER A 506 51.95 14.11 3.14
N VAL A 507 51.13 15.15 3.10
CA VAL A 507 51.55 16.52 3.46
C VAL A 507 52.03 16.58 4.92
N LEU A 508 51.30 15.98 5.87
CA LEU A 508 51.69 15.96 7.29
C LEU A 508 53.07 15.31 7.55
N LEU A 509 53.50 14.38 6.69
CA LEU A 509 54.71 13.58 6.86
C LEU A 509 55.87 13.95 5.91
N THR A 510 55.70 14.97 5.05
CA THR A 510 56.71 15.47 4.09
C THR A 510 57.99 15.94 4.82
N PRO A 511 59.13 15.22 4.70
CA PRO A 511 60.30 15.43 5.56
C PRO A 511 61.29 16.47 5.04
N GLU A 512 61.18 16.90 3.78
CA GLU A 512 62.11 17.82 3.13
C GLU A 512 61.40 18.59 2.00
N ILE A 513 61.93 19.76 1.65
CA ILE A 513 61.37 20.63 0.59
C ILE A 513 61.45 19.96 -0.80
N ASP A 514 62.44 19.08 -1.03
CA ASP A 514 62.63 18.44 -2.33
C ASP A 514 61.83 17.14 -2.54
N ALA A 515 61.11 16.66 -1.52
CA ALA A 515 60.49 15.34 -1.46
C ALA A 515 59.59 15.00 -2.65
N ASN A 516 59.62 13.73 -3.08
CA ASN A 516 58.73 13.20 -4.10
C ASN A 516 57.36 12.83 -3.50
N ILE A 517 56.44 13.80 -3.51
CA ILE A 517 55.06 13.67 -2.98
C ILE A 517 54.34 12.45 -3.59
N ALA A 518 54.52 12.16 -4.88
CA ALA A 518 53.82 11.08 -5.56
C ALA A 518 54.30 9.68 -5.13
N ALA A 519 55.59 9.55 -4.81
CA ALA A 519 56.12 8.35 -4.18
C ALA A 519 55.59 8.22 -2.74
N LEU A 520 55.71 9.29 -1.94
CA LEU A 520 55.23 9.32 -0.55
C LEU A 520 53.73 8.98 -0.44
N HIS A 521 52.89 9.50 -1.34
CA HIS A 521 51.47 9.15 -1.41
C HIS A 521 51.22 7.67 -1.69
N THR A 522 52.03 7.07 -2.56
CA THR A 522 51.94 5.64 -2.90
C THR A 522 52.30 4.77 -1.70
N ASP A 523 53.35 5.15 -0.96
CA ASP A 523 53.79 4.46 0.25
C ASP A 523 52.84 4.68 1.44
N VAL A 524 52.27 5.88 1.59
CA VAL A 524 51.22 6.18 2.57
C VAL A 524 49.97 5.35 2.31
N GLU A 525 49.48 5.27 1.07
CA GLU A 525 48.36 4.39 0.71
C GLU A 525 48.64 2.92 1.05
N ARG A 526 49.86 2.46 0.82
CA ARG A 526 50.29 1.07 1.05
C ARG A 526 50.36 0.77 2.55
N ALA A 527 50.99 1.65 3.33
CA ALA A 527 51.06 1.59 4.78
C ALA A 527 49.67 1.65 5.45
N LEU A 528 48.76 2.51 4.99
CA LEU A 528 47.40 2.62 5.50
C LEU A 528 46.58 1.35 5.29
N LYS A 529 46.68 0.70 4.12
CA LYS A 529 46.00 -0.58 3.83
C LYS A 529 46.47 -1.70 4.76
N GLU A 530 47.72 -1.68 5.20
CA GLU A 530 48.25 -2.64 6.18
C GLU A 530 47.80 -2.33 7.61
N LEU A 531 47.78 -1.05 8.02
CA LEU A 531 47.23 -0.62 9.31
C LEU A 531 45.71 -0.92 9.42
N GLU A 532 44.97 -0.81 8.32
CA GLU A 532 43.53 -1.13 8.21
C GLU A 532 43.26 -2.64 8.37
N ARG A 533 44.09 -3.48 7.74
CA ARG A 533 44.10 -4.94 7.93
C ARG A 533 44.43 -5.32 9.37
N ALA A 534 45.49 -4.73 9.93
CA ALA A 534 45.89 -4.92 11.33
C ALA A 534 44.89 -4.32 12.34
N THR A 535 43.88 -3.57 11.88
CA THR A 535 42.84 -2.93 12.69
C THR A 535 43.42 -1.91 13.69
N TYR A 536 44.47 -1.19 13.29
CA TYR A 536 44.92 0.03 13.98
C TYR A 536 44.18 1.29 13.53
N VAL A 537 43.64 1.28 12.31
CA VAL A 537 42.86 2.37 11.71
C VAL A 537 41.58 1.82 11.09
N GLN A 538 40.57 2.68 10.94
CA GLN A 538 39.36 2.41 10.17
C GLN A 538 39.24 3.42 9.03
N ARG A 539 38.74 2.96 7.88
CA ARG A 539 38.47 3.80 6.70
C ARG A 539 37.01 4.24 6.67
N SER A 540 36.79 5.53 6.45
CA SER A 540 35.47 6.15 6.22
C SER A 540 35.50 6.90 4.90
N GLY A 541 34.92 6.31 3.85
CA GLY A 541 34.97 6.85 2.49
C GLY A 541 36.40 6.88 1.93
N ASN A 542 37.04 8.05 1.93
CA ASN A 542 38.45 8.22 1.55
C ASN A 542 39.36 8.73 2.69
N ALA A 543 38.80 8.99 3.87
CA ALA A 543 39.56 9.35 5.06
C ALA A 543 39.84 8.12 5.93
N TYR A 544 40.94 8.19 6.70
CA TYR A 544 41.34 7.20 7.69
C TYR A 544 41.25 7.80 9.10
N SER A 545 40.89 7.00 10.10
CA SER A 545 40.84 7.42 11.50
C SER A 545 41.53 6.41 12.42
N TYR A 546 42.24 6.90 13.43
CA TYR A 546 42.90 6.08 14.45
C TYR A 546 41.88 5.40 15.36
N LEU A 547 42.06 4.09 15.62
CA LEU A 547 41.24 3.35 16.57
C LEU A 547 41.91 3.30 17.95
N THR A 548 41.22 3.77 18.98
CA THR A 548 41.53 3.56 20.40
C THR A 548 41.33 2.10 20.80
N ASN A 549 41.76 1.70 22.01
CA ASN A 549 41.62 0.31 22.48
C ASN A 549 40.16 -0.17 22.44
N GLU A 550 39.22 0.64 22.94
CA GLU A 550 37.79 0.29 22.95
C GLU A 550 37.20 0.18 21.53
N GLU A 551 37.56 1.10 20.63
CA GLU A 551 37.14 1.06 19.23
C GLU A 551 37.76 -0.12 18.47
N GLN A 552 39.03 -0.45 18.73
CA GLN A 552 39.67 -1.64 18.18
C GLN A 552 39.01 -2.93 18.64
N ASP A 553 38.63 -3.04 19.92
CA ASP A 553 37.99 -4.24 20.45
C ASP A 553 36.56 -4.38 19.92
N VAL A 554 35.84 -3.27 19.70
CA VAL A 554 34.55 -3.27 18.99
C VAL A 554 34.72 -3.66 17.52
N GLU A 555 35.67 -3.07 16.79
CA GLU A 555 35.91 -3.36 15.37
C GLU A 555 36.39 -4.82 15.16
N LYS A 556 37.27 -5.34 16.04
CA LYS A 556 37.67 -6.76 16.05
C LYS A 556 36.49 -7.66 16.37
N ALA A 557 35.62 -7.28 17.31
CA ALA A 557 34.42 -8.05 17.64
C ALA A 557 33.38 -8.04 16.51
N ILE A 558 33.27 -6.96 15.74
CA ILE A 558 32.45 -6.88 14.51
C ILE A 558 33.05 -7.75 13.40
N LYS A 559 34.36 -7.63 13.12
CA LYS A 559 35.06 -8.45 12.11
C LYS A 559 34.95 -9.95 12.43
N ASN A 560 35.09 -10.33 13.71
CA ASN A 560 34.96 -11.71 14.19
C ASN A 560 33.50 -12.13 14.47
N HIS A 561 32.51 -11.26 14.27
CA HIS A 561 31.10 -11.66 14.42
C HIS A 561 30.72 -12.63 13.28
N ALA A 562 30.01 -13.70 13.62
CA ALA A 562 29.58 -14.69 12.65
C ALA A 562 28.67 -14.04 11.60
N ARG A 563 28.94 -14.28 10.32
CA ARG A 563 28.06 -13.87 9.21
C ARG A 563 26.74 -14.63 9.34
N ASN A 564 25.62 -13.91 9.36
CA ASN A 564 24.31 -14.52 9.26
C ASN A 564 23.84 -14.50 7.80
N ASP A 565 23.96 -15.63 7.12
CA ASP A 565 23.62 -15.77 5.71
C ASP A 565 22.15 -15.45 5.42
N ALA A 566 21.25 -15.66 6.39
CA ALA A 566 19.85 -15.27 6.27
C ALA A 566 19.65 -13.75 6.25
N ASP A 567 20.45 -12.99 7.03
CA ASP A 567 20.42 -11.52 6.99
C ASP A 567 21.02 -10.98 5.67
N VAL A 568 22.05 -11.65 5.12
CA VAL A 568 22.62 -11.32 3.80
C VAL A 568 21.58 -11.54 2.69
N LYS A 569 20.94 -12.71 2.63
CA LYS A 569 19.88 -13.00 1.65
C LYS A 569 18.69 -12.05 1.78
N LYS A 570 18.28 -11.74 3.02
CA LYS A 570 17.20 -10.78 3.27
C LYS A 570 17.55 -9.39 2.74
N LEU A 571 18.74 -8.87 3.07
CA LEU A 571 19.21 -7.57 2.57
C LEU A 571 19.21 -7.53 1.04
N LEU A 572 19.74 -8.57 0.39
CA LEU A 572 19.77 -8.67 -1.07
C LEU A 572 18.35 -8.70 -1.66
N ASN A 573 17.42 -9.50 -1.12
CA ASN A 573 16.02 -9.48 -1.55
C ASN A 573 15.40 -8.08 -1.40
N ASP A 574 15.54 -7.45 -0.24
CA ASP A 574 14.89 -6.18 0.08
C ASP A 574 15.43 -5.04 -0.81
N GLU A 575 16.74 -5.01 -1.07
CA GLU A 575 17.39 -4.02 -1.96
C GLU A 575 17.15 -4.28 -3.45
N ILE A 576 17.12 -5.55 -3.90
CA ILE A 576 16.76 -5.91 -5.29
C ILE A 576 15.30 -5.55 -5.57
N VAL A 577 14.39 -5.77 -4.61
CA VAL A 577 12.98 -5.37 -4.73
C VAL A 577 12.84 -3.85 -4.76
N ALA A 578 13.61 -3.11 -3.96
CA ALA A 578 13.64 -1.65 -4.01
C ALA A 578 14.17 -1.11 -5.35
N ALA A 579 15.21 -1.73 -5.92
CA ALA A 579 15.82 -1.32 -7.19
C ALA A 579 14.95 -1.65 -8.42
N THR A 580 14.27 -2.79 -8.42
CA THR A 580 13.43 -3.25 -9.54
C THR A 580 11.98 -2.82 -9.44
N GLY A 581 11.45 -2.63 -8.24
CA GLY A 581 10.01 -2.48 -8.00
C GLY A 581 9.20 -3.76 -8.28
N VAL A 582 9.84 -4.93 -8.41
CA VAL A 582 9.19 -6.17 -8.84
C VAL A 582 8.51 -6.88 -7.67
N GLY A 583 7.19 -6.71 -7.58
CA GLY A 583 6.30 -7.40 -6.65
C GLY A 583 5.87 -8.79 -7.14
N GLY A 584 4.79 -9.33 -6.55
CA GLY A 584 4.19 -10.62 -6.94
C GLY A 584 3.29 -10.56 -8.18
N LYS A 585 3.44 -9.52 -9.01
CA LYS A 585 2.69 -9.27 -10.24
C LYS A 585 3.56 -8.51 -11.23
N VAL A 586 3.29 -8.70 -12.53
CA VAL A 586 3.82 -7.86 -13.61
C VAL A 586 2.70 -7.54 -14.60
N ARG A 587 2.73 -6.34 -15.17
CA ARG A 587 1.76 -5.89 -16.18
C ARG A 587 2.32 -6.16 -17.57
N HIS A 588 1.56 -6.84 -18.42
CA HIS A 588 1.89 -6.98 -19.84
C HIS A 588 1.63 -5.64 -20.56
N ASP A 589 2.65 -5.04 -21.19
CA ASP A 589 2.55 -3.66 -21.65
C ASP A 589 1.58 -3.48 -22.83
N ALA A 590 1.51 -4.44 -23.76
CA ALA A 590 0.69 -4.32 -24.97
C ALA A 590 -0.82 -4.50 -24.74
N THR A 591 -1.23 -5.17 -23.65
CA THR A 591 -2.65 -5.40 -23.28
C THR A 591 -3.06 -4.77 -21.94
N GLY A 592 -2.10 -4.38 -21.10
CA GLY A 592 -2.36 -3.80 -19.78
C GLY A 592 -2.79 -4.78 -18.68
N VAL A 593 -2.69 -6.10 -18.92
CA VAL A 593 -3.13 -7.15 -18.00
C VAL A 593 -2.08 -7.43 -16.92
N ASP A 594 -2.50 -7.44 -15.64
CA ASP A 594 -1.69 -7.88 -14.50
C ASP A 594 -1.64 -9.42 -14.44
N LEU A 595 -0.46 -10.00 -14.70
CA LEU A 595 -0.18 -11.42 -14.52
C LEU A 595 0.48 -11.67 -13.14
N GLY A 596 0.27 -12.86 -12.56
CA GLY A 596 0.97 -13.30 -11.37
C GLY A 596 2.45 -13.55 -11.64
N LEU A 597 3.33 -13.20 -10.69
CA LEU A 597 4.78 -13.38 -10.83
C LEU A 597 5.40 -13.98 -9.56
N GLU A 598 6.07 -15.11 -9.74
CA GLU A 598 6.84 -15.78 -8.70
C GLU A 598 8.28 -15.24 -8.66
N ARG A 599 8.78 -14.80 -7.50
CA ARG A 599 10.16 -14.29 -7.36
C ARG A 599 11.06 -15.33 -6.71
N TRP A 600 12.30 -15.43 -7.16
CA TRP A 600 13.38 -16.20 -6.50
C TRP A 600 14.59 -15.30 -6.25
N LEU A 601 15.27 -15.54 -5.13
CA LEU A 601 16.65 -15.10 -4.91
C LEU A 601 17.51 -16.35 -4.77
N ASP A 602 18.47 -16.53 -5.68
CA ASP A 602 19.25 -17.75 -5.83
C ASP A 602 18.34 -18.99 -5.87
N ASP A 603 18.42 -19.87 -4.86
CA ASP A 603 17.60 -21.09 -4.74
C ASP A 603 16.37 -20.93 -3.81
N GLU A 604 16.06 -19.73 -3.32
CA GLU A 604 14.96 -19.47 -2.39
C GLU A 604 13.79 -18.71 -3.02
N ARG A 605 12.65 -19.40 -3.19
CA ARG A 605 11.38 -18.81 -3.65
C ARG A 605 10.78 -17.84 -2.63
N GLN A 606 10.40 -16.67 -3.13
CA GLN A 606 9.74 -15.59 -2.42
C GLN A 606 8.27 -15.49 -2.86
N GLY A 607 7.34 -15.93 -2.01
CA GLY A 607 5.89 -15.79 -2.23
C GLY A 607 5.18 -17.05 -2.73
N ARG A 608 4.14 -16.86 -3.55
CA ARG A 608 3.26 -17.91 -4.08
C ARG A 608 3.82 -18.49 -5.38
N THR A 609 3.41 -19.72 -5.69
CA THR A 609 3.71 -20.35 -6.99
C THR A 609 2.89 -19.70 -8.10
N GLU A 610 3.50 -19.28 -9.20
CA GLU A 610 2.84 -18.69 -10.38
C GLU A 610 3.50 -19.21 -11.68
N PRO A 611 2.81 -19.20 -12.85
CA PRO A 611 3.36 -19.74 -14.09
C PRO A 611 4.56 -18.96 -14.65
N LEU A 612 4.62 -17.65 -14.37
CA LEU A 612 5.69 -16.75 -14.75
C LEU A 612 6.61 -16.53 -13.53
N SER A 613 7.93 -16.56 -13.72
CA SER A 613 8.88 -16.33 -12.62
C SER A 613 10.04 -15.41 -12.98
N VAL A 614 10.56 -14.70 -11.98
CA VAL A 614 11.81 -13.93 -12.05
C VAL A 614 12.80 -14.47 -11.03
N ARG A 615 14.04 -14.71 -11.44
CA ARG A 615 15.08 -15.35 -10.62
C ARG A 615 16.33 -14.50 -10.59
N PHE A 616 16.55 -13.82 -9.47
CA PHE A 616 17.76 -13.03 -9.25
C PHE A 616 18.88 -13.96 -8.78
N ILE A 617 19.88 -14.14 -9.63
CA ILE A 617 21.05 -14.98 -9.34
C ILE A 617 22.18 -14.06 -8.90
N THR A 618 22.67 -14.25 -7.68
CA THR A 618 23.77 -13.49 -7.08
C THR A 618 25.06 -14.31 -7.11
N PRO A 619 26.25 -13.68 -6.94
CA PRO A 619 27.49 -14.43 -6.80
C PRO A 619 27.53 -15.34 -5.57
N TYR A 620 26.66 -15.14 -4.57
CA TYR A 620 26.52 -16.03 -3.42
C TYR A 620 25.81 -17.35 -3.76
N GLY A 621 25.16 -17.45 -4.92
CA GLY A 621 24.60 -18.70 -5.46
C GLY A 621 25.63 -19.63 -6.11
N TYR A 622 26.88 -19.19 -6.31
CA TYR A 622 27.98 -19.95 -6.92
C TYR A 622 27.68 -20.58 -8.31
N ARG A 623 26.76 -19.98 -9.08
CA ARG A 623 26.40 -20.39 -10.45
C ARG A 623 27.15 -19.54 -11.48
N THR A 624 27.64 -20.15 -12.56
CA THR A 624 28.16 -19.40 -13.72
C THR A 624 27.03 -18.98 -14.65
N LEU A 625 27.30 -18.01 -15.54
CA LEU A 625 26.35 -17.56 -16.55
C LEU A 625 25.90 -18.70 -17.49
N ASP A 626 26.76 -19.68 -17.77
CA ASP A 626 26.42 -20.82 -18.63
C ASP A 626 25.58 -21.89 -17.89
N ASP A 627 25.78 -22.07 -16.58
CA ASP A 627 24.87 -22.88 -15.75
C ASP A 627 23.45 -22.29 -15.76
N VAL A 628 23.35 -20.95 -15.65
CA VAL A 628 22.07 -20.23 -15.71
C VAL A 628 21.41 -20.35 -17.09
N LYS A 629 22.18 -20.26 -18.19
CA LYS A 629 21.65 -20.54 -19.54
C LYS A 629 21.06 -21.94 -19.62
N GLN A 630 21.80 -22.98 -19.21
CA GLN A 630 21.31 -24.36 -19.22
C GLN A 630 20.05 -24.53 -18.37
N GLN A 631 20.03 -23.97 -17.15
CA GLN A 631 18.86 -24.02 -16.27
C GLN A 631 17.63 -23.32 -16.87
N SER A 632 17.83 -22.23 -17.61
CA SER A 632 16.72 -21.44 -18.20
C SER A 632 16.00 -22.13 -19.36
N ILE A 633 16.60 -23.12 -20.02
CA ILE A 633 15.96 -23.92 -21.07
C ILE A 633 14.84 -24.80 -20.49
N GLY A 634 15.05 -25.35 -19.29
CA GLY A 634 14.05 -26.18 -18.60
C GLY A 634 12.98 -25.39 -17.84
N ALA A 635 13.04 -24.06 -17.85
CA ALA A 635 12.21 -23.17 -17.04
C ALA A 635 11.40 -22.20 -17.92
N ALA A 636 10.41 -22.73 -18.65
CA ALA A 636 9.47 -21.93 -19.44
C ALA A 636 8.82 -20.83 -18.57
N GLY A 637 8.72 -19.61 -19.10
CA GLY A 637 8.23 -18.45 -18.35
C GLY A 637 9.14 -17.91 -17.25
N ALA A 638 10.38 -18.40 -17.11
CA ALA A 638 11.35 -17.85 -16.17
C ALA A 638 12.27 -16.82 -16.84
N LEU A 639 12.37 -15.63 -16.26
CA LEU A 639 13.45 -14.67 -16.50
C LEU A 639 14.53 -14.85 -15.42
N PHE A 640 15.77 -15.07 -15.82
CA PHE A 640 16.91 -15.06 -14.91
C PHE A 640 17.63 -13.71 -15.03
N VAL A 641 17.97 -13.12 -13.89
CA VAL A 641 18.68 -11.83 -13.77
C VAL A 641 20.00 -12.11 -13.07
N VAL A 642 21.09 -12.19 -13.85
CA VAL A 642 22.41 -12.56 -13.34
C VAL A 642 23.16 -11.30 -12.92
N LEU A 643 23.42 -11.20 -11.61
CA LEU A 643 24.01 -10.03 -10.97
C LEU A 643 25.52 -10.23 -10.80
N ASP A 644 26.32 -9.33 -11.36
CA ASP A 644 27.73 -9.22 -10.97
C ASP A 644 27.88 -8.26 -9.78
N LEU A 645 28.62 -8.70 -8.76
CA LEU A 645 28.97 -7.90 -7.58
C LEU A 645 30.47 -8.02 -7.37
N SER A 646 31.18 -6.88 -7.45
CA SER A 646 32.61 -6.80 -7.17
C SER A 646 32.96 -7.35 -5.80
N ASP A 647 34.18 -7.85 -5.60
CA ASP A 647 34.63 -8.37 -4.30
C ASP A 647 34.43 -7.33 -3.19
N ARG A 648 34.75 -6.06 -3.47
CA ARG A 648 34.50 -4.93 -2.56
C ARG A 648 33.02 -4.80 -2.19
N THR A 649 32.10 -4.91 -3.15
CA THR A 649 30.66 -4.83 -2.88
C THR A 649 30.21 -5.98 -1.97
N ARG A 650 30.78 -7.18 -2.16
CA ARG A 650 30.51 -8.35 -1.30
C ARG A 650 31.09 -8.16 0.11
N ASP A 651 32.30 -7.62 0.24
CA ASP A 651 32.92 -7.27 1.53
C ASP A 651 32.09 -6.20 2.28
N ASP A 652 31.64 -5.15 1.59
CA ASP A 652 30.78 -4.10 2.16
C ASP A 652 29.40 -4.65 2.59
N ILE A 653 28.81 -5.59 1.85
CA ILE A 653 27.58 -6.32 2.24
C ILE A 653 27.81 -7.14 3.52
N GLU A 654 28.90 -7.92 3.58
CA GLU A 654 29.20 -8.74 4.76
C GLU A 654 29.49 -7.88 5.99
N LEU A 655 30.29 -6.84 5.84
CA LEU A 655 30.60 -5.92 6.94
C LEU A 655 29.35 -5.16 7.39
N PHE A 656 28.44 -4.81 6.47
CA PHE A 656 27.16 -4.21 6.83
C PHE A 656 26.31 -5.12 7.71
N VAL A 657 26.16 -6.40 7.33
CA VAL A 657 25.38 -7.38 8.08
C VAL A 657 26.02 -7.67 9.44
N ARG A 658 27.34 -7.95 9.49
CA ARG A 658 28.08 -8.18 10.75
C ARG A 658 27.95 -6.99 11.70
N THR A 659 28.12 -5.76 11.19
CA THR A 659 27.99 -4.53 11.98
C THR A 659 26.56 -4.37 12.53
N ASN A 660 25.54 -4.53 11.68
CA ASN A 660 24.15 -4.37 12.10
C ASN A 660 23.75 -5.38 13.19
N SER A 661 24.03 -6.66 12.98
CA SER A 661 23.65 -7.71 13.93
C SER A 661 24.46 -7.64 15.24
N TYR A 662 25.74 -7.23 15.19
CA TYR A 662 26.53 -6.96 16.41
C TYR A 662 25.99 -5.75 17.20
N VAL A 663 25.71 -4.62 16.55
CA VAL A 663 25.18 -3.42 17.22
C VAL A 663 23.79 -3.69 17.83
N GLN A 664 22.90 -4.37 17.10
CA GLN A 664 21.56 -4.77 17.58
C GLN A 664 21.60 -5.79 18.73
N LEU A 665 22.67 -6.58 18.85
CA LEU A 665 22.90 -7.47 19.98
C LEU A 665 23.42 -6.69 21.21
N GLN A 666 24.43 -5.83 21.02
CA GLN A 666 25.07 -5.08 22.10
C GLN A 666 24.18 -3.99 22.70
N MET A 667 23.35 -3.30 21.90
CA MET A 667 22.42 -2.27 22.39
C MET A 667 21.31 -2.81 23.32
N LYS A 668 21.17 -4.13 23.47
CA LYS A 668 20.26 -4.78 24.43
C LYS A 668 20.91 -5.02 25.81
N SER A 669 22.18 -4.66 25.97
CA SER A 669 22.97 -4.85 27.20
C SER A 669 23.32 -3.52 27.85
N THR A 670 23.39 -3.51 29.19
CA THR A 670 23.89 -2.35 29.94
C THR A 670 25.40 -2.21 29.70
N LEU A 671 25.80 -1.18 28.97
CA LEU A 671 27.20 -0.91 28.59
C LEU A 671 27.68 0.46 29.09
N PRO A 672 29.00 0.66 29.32
CA PRO A 672 29.58 1.97 29.60
C PRO A 672 29.27 2.99 28.52
N GLU A 673 29.16 4.27 28.90
CA GLU A 673 28.73 5.33 27.99
C GLU A 673 29.69 5.53 26.80
N SER A 674 31.00 5.39 27.00
CA SER A 674 32.00 5.40 25.93
C SER A 674 31.67 4.36 24.84
N ARG A 675 31.45 3.11 25.27
CA ARG A 675 31.12 1.98 24.40
C ARG A 675 29.75 2.14 23.74
N GLN A 676 28.77 2.76 24.40
CA GLN A 676 27.50 3.13 23.77
C GLN A 676 27.69 4.20 22.68
N ARG A 677 28.46 5.26 22.93
CA ARG A 677 28.80 6.31 21.95
C ARG A 677 29.55 5.71 20.75
N ILE A 678 30.49 4.79 20.97
CA ILE A 678 31.20 4.03 19.91
C ILE A 678 30.19 3.23 19.07
N LEU A 679 29.37 2.36 19.70
CA LEU A 679 28.39 1.53 18.98
C LEU A 679 27.36 2.37 18.19
N ALA A 680 26.92 3.52 18.72
CA ALA A 680 26.08 4.46 18.00
C ALA A 680 26.81 5.12 16.81
N SER A 681 28.12 5.33 16.90
CA SER A 681 28.94 5.80 15.78
C SER A 681 29.07 4.75 14.67
N HIS A 682 29.42 3.49 15.00
CA HIS A 682 29.42 2.39 14.04
C HIS A 682 28.02 2.18 13.43
N GLY A 683 26.96 2.32 14.22
CA GLY A 683 25.57 2.29 13.73
C GLY A 683 25.27 3.36 12.67
N ARG A 684 25.63 4.63 12.93
CA ARG A 684 25.50 5.73 11.95
C ARG A 684 26.32 5.48 10.68
N ALA A 685 27.58 5.09 10.82
CA ALA A 685 28.44 4.75 9.68
C ALA A 685 27.87 3.59 8.85
N ASN A 686 27.21 2.62 9.50
CA ASN A 686 26.59 1.51 8.81
C ASN A 686 25.33 1.91 8.01
N VAL A 687 24.61 2.95 8.40
CA VAL A 687 23.50 3.51 7.59
C VAL A 687 24.03 4.05 6.26
N GLU A 688 25.16 4.76 6.27
CA GLU A 688 25.79 5.27 5.04
C GLU A 688 26.37 4.13 4.19
N ARG A 689 26.99 3.10 4.81
CA ARG A 689 27.37 1.87 4.10
C ARG A 689 26.16 1.19 3.44
N GLY A 690 25.02 1.14 4.12
CA GLY A 690 23.77 0.61 3.57
C GLY A 690 23.28 1.38 2.34
N ARG A 691 23.41 2.71 2.33
CA ARG A 691 23.10 3.53 1.13
C ARG A 691 24.06 3.25 -0.03
N ALA A 692 25.35 3.05 0.24
CA ALA A 692 26.33 2.68 -0.78
C ALA A 692 26.04 1.28 -1.35
N VAL A 693 25.79 0.29 -0.49
CA VAL A 693 25.38 -1.07 -0.89
C VAL A 693 24.11 -1.04 -1.75
N ARG A 694 23.07 -0.29 -1.35
CA ARG A 694 21.86 -0.06 -2.16
C ARG A 694 22.17 0.48 -3.55
N ALA A 695 23.04 1.48 -3.65
CA ALA A 695 23.40 2.10 -4.92
C ALA A 695 24.18 1.14 -5.84
N GLU A 696 25.09 0.34 -5.28
CA GLU A 696 25.85 -0.67 -6.05
C GLU A 696 24.99 -1.89 -6.43
N VAL A 697 24.08 -2.36 -5.57
CA VAL A 697 23.10 -3.41 -5.91
C VAL A 697 22.15 -2.93 -7.01
N ALA A 698 21.62 -1.70 -6.92
CA ALA A 698 20.80 -1.13 -7.98
C ALA A 698 21.56 -0.96 -9.30
N ARG A 699 22.86 -0.65 -9.25
CA ARG A 699 23.74 -0.64 -10.43
C ARG A 699 23.92 -2.04 -10.99
N ALA A 700 24.22 -3.04 -10.16
CA ALA A 700 24.38 -4.43 -10.58
C ALA A 700 23.12 -4.95 -11.31
N VAL A 701 21.92 -4.64 -10.80
CA VAL A 701 20.66 -4.98 -11.51
C VAL A 701 20.54 -4.22 -12.84
N ALA A 702 20.91 -2.94 -12.89
CA ALA A 702 20.85 -2.14 -14.12
C ALA A 702 21.85 -2.58 -15.21
N TYR A 703 22.92 -3.30 -14.85
CA TYR A 703 23.91 -3.87 -15.78
C TYR A 703 23.82 -5.39 -15.94
N ALA A 704 22.94 -6.08 -15.21
CA ALA A 704 22.77 -7.53 -15.20
C ALA A 704 22.56 -8.15 -16.60
N ASP A 705 23.03 -9.39 -16.75
CA ASP A 705 22.67 -10.25 -17.87
C ASP A 705 21.27 -10.81 -17.65
N LEU A 706 20.38 -10.57 -18.61
CA LEU A 706 19.01 -11.10 -18.60
C LEU A 706 18.97 -12.38 -19.43
N VAL A 707 18.74 -13.52 -18.80
CA VAL A 707 18.80 -14.83 -19.45
C VAL A 707 17.42 -15.47 -19.49
N HIS A 708 17.02 -15.96 -20.67
CA HIS A 708 15.76 -16.65 -20.90
C HIS A 708 15.90 -17.70 -22.00
N ASN A 709 15.34 -18.89 -21.77
CA ASN A 709 15.32 -20.02 -22.73
C ASN A 709 16.68 -20.29 -23.41
N GLY A 710 17.76 -20.31 -22.63
CA GLY A 710 19.14 -20.56 -23.08
C GLY A 710 19.88 -19.35 -23.67
N THR A 711 19.23 -18.18 -23.82
CA THR A 711 19.78 -17.01 -24.52
C THR A 711 19.83 -15.76 -23.64
N ILE A 712 20.72 -14.81 -23.96
CA ILE A 712 20.81 -13.51 -23.29
C ILE A 712 19.93 -12.51 -24.06
N ILE A 713 18.88 -12.01 -23.40
CA ILE A 713 17.98 -10.99 -23.95
C ILE A 713 18.74 -9.66 -24.07
N GLN A 714 18.84 -9.15 -25.30
CA GLN A 714 19.34 -7.81 -25.55
C GLN A 714 18.23 -6.77 -25.33
N VAL A 715 18.36 -6.00 -24.25
CA VAL A 715 17.48 -4.86 -23.90
C VAL A 715 18.28 -3.56 -23.90
N GLY A 716 17.63 -2.45 -24.24
CA GLY A 716 18.25 -1.13 -24.24
C GLY A 716 18.65 -0.66 -22.84
N GLY A 717 19.52 0.36 -22.79
CA GLY A 717 19.86 1.06 -21.54
C GLY A 717 18.65 1.75 -20.92
N GLY A 718 18.51 1.66 -19.60
CA GLY A 718 17.39 2.19 -18.82
C GLY A 718 17.64 1.98 -17.33
N SER A 719 16.64 2.20 -16.47
CA SER A 719 16.79 1.86 -15.06
C SER A 719 16.75 0.34 -14.83
N ALA A 720 17.17 -0.10 -13.63
CA ALA A 720 17.05 -1.49 -13.19
C ALA A 720 15.63 -2.04 -13.34
N LYS A 721 14.62 -1.22 -13.02
CA LYS A 721 13.19 -1.53 -13.22
C LYS A 721 12.84 -1.71 -14.69
N ASP A 722 13.25 -0.78 -15.55
CA ASP A 722 12.85 -0.79 -16.96
C ASP A 722 13.46 -1.98 -17.72
N ARG A 723 14.74 -2.30 -17.45
CA ARG A 723 15.41 -3.46 -18.05
C ARG A 723 14.77 -4.78 -17.60
N VAL A 724 14.50 -4.95 -16.30
CA VAL A 724 13.86 -6.18 -15.80
C VAL A 724 12.42 -6.30 -16.30
N ASN A 725 11.65 -5.21 -16.38
CA ASN A 725 10.32 -5.21 -16.99
C ASN A 725 10.38 -5.60 -18.47
N ALA A 726 11.30 -5.05 -19.27
CA ALA A 726 11.44 -5.40 -20.68
C ALA A 726 11.84 -6.88 -20.88
N GLY A 727 12.72 -7.42 -20.02
CA GLY A 727 13.00 -8.86 -19.98
C GLY A 727 11.78 -9.70 -19.58
N LEU A 728 10.93 -9.20 -18.68
CA LEU A 728 9.68 -9.84 -18.30
C LEU A 728 8.65 -9.83 -19.45
N GLN A 729 8.57 -8.78 -20.29
CA GLN A 729 7.70 -8.79 -21.47
C GLN A 729 8.09 -9.93 -22.43
N VAL A 730 9.39 -10.12 -22.69
CA VAL A 730 9.88 -11.25 -23.51
C VAL A 730 9.51 -12.61 -22.88
N ALA A 731 9.65 -12.74 -21.55
CA ALA A 731 9.23 -13.96 -20.84
C ALA A 731 7.70 -14.19 -20.88
N ILE A 732 6.89 -13.12 -20.83
CA ILE A 732 5.43 -13.17 -20.97
C ILE A 732 5.05 -13.64 -22.37
N GLU A 733 5.58 -13.00 -23.42
CA GLU A 733 5.28 -13.37 -24.82
C GLU A 733 5.74 -14.79 -25.16
N SER A 734 6.82 -15.30 -24.52
CA SER A 734 7.27 -16.69 -24.69
C SER A 734 6.29 -17.74 -24.14
N LEU A 735 5.59 -17.42 -23.04
CA LEU A 735 4.73 -18.34 -22.29
C LEU A 735 3.26 -18.19 -22.70
N TYR A 736 2.82 -16.95 -22.90
CA TYR A 736 1.45 -16.58 -23.23
C TYR A 736 1.34 -16.18 -24.71
N LEU A 737 1.67 -17.13 -25.59
CA LEU A 737 1.71 -16.96 -27.06
C LEU A 737 0.43 -16.35 -27.68
N ARG A 738 -0.73 -16.47 -27.02
CA ARG A 738 -2.05 -15.96 -27.45
C ARG A 738 -2.52 -14.72 -26.68
N ILE A 739 -1.68 -14.08 -25.86
CA ILE A 739 -2.06 -12.90 -25.04
C ILE A 739 -2.47 -11.69 -25.90
N ASN A 740 -1.80 -11.51 -27.03
CA ASN A 740 -2.05 -10.39 -27.94
C ASN A 740 -3.33 -10.54 -28.77
N GLU A 741 -4.00 -11.70 -28.76
CA GLU A 741 -5.30 -11.88 -29.44
C GLU A 741 -6.42 -11.07 -28.77
N ALA A 742 -6.44 -11.03 -27.43
CA ALA A 742 -7.41 -10.24 -26.67
C ALA A 742 -7.08 -8.74 -26.59
N ARG A 743 -6.09 -8.25 -27.36
CA ARG A 743 -5.58 -6.87 -27.27
C ARG A 743 -6.62 -5.81 -27.65
N ALA A 744 -7.45 -6.05 -28.66
CA ALA A 744 -8.53 -5.13 -29.01
C ALA A 744 -9.65 -5.11 -27.94
N ALA A 745 -9.80 -6.18 -27.17
CA ALA A 745 -10.76 -6.30 -26.07
C ALA A 745 -10.19 -5.82 -24.72
N SER A 746 -8.89 -5.48 -24.62
CA SER A 746 -8.24 -5.20 -23.33
C SER A 746 -8.42 -3.76 -22.84
N SER A 747 -8.99 -2.88 -23.66
CA SER A 747 -9.46 -1.54 -23.29
C SER A 747 -10.88 -1.52 -22.71
N LEU A 748 -11.63 -2.62 -22.81
CA LEU A 748 -13.03 -2.70 -22.39
C LEU A 748 -13.15 -2.75 -20.87
N THR A 749 -14.14 -2.02 -20.33
CA THR A 749 -14.47 -2.00 -18.90
C THR A 749 -15.68 -2.89 -18.57
N ASP A 750 -15.88 -3.17 -17.29
CA ASP A 750 -17.09 -3.89 -16.81
C ASP A 750 -18.39 -3.14 -17.21
N GLY A 751 -18.34 -1.82 -17.43
CA GLY A 751 -19.46 -1.04 -17.97
C GLY A 751 -19.74 -1.31 -19.46
N ASP A 752 -18.71 -1.59 -20.26
CA ASP A 752 -18.85 -1.87 -21.69
C ASP A 752 -19.42 -3.26 -21.95
N VAL A 753 -19.18 -4.23 -21.05
CA VAL A 753 -19.90 -5.52 -21.03
C VAL A 753 -21.42 -5.28 -20.99
N GLY A 754 -21.87 -4.30 -20.20
CA GLY A 754 -23.28 -3.90 -20.12
C GLY A 754 -23.80 -3.16 -21.36
N ARG A 755 -22.94 -2.46 -22.10
CA ARG A 755 -23.30 -1.76 -23.36
C ARG A 755 -23.42 -2.74 -24.53
N ILE A 756 -22.49 -3.70 -24.64
CA ILE A 756 -22.53 -4.80 -25.61
C ILE A 756 -23.89 -5.51 -25.55
N LEU A 757 -24.33 -5.91 -24.35
CA LEU A 757 -25.58 -6.64 -24.13
C LEU A 757 -26.87 -5.89 -24.53
N ARG A 758 -26.79 -4.58 -24.76
CA ARG A 758 -27.92 -3.72 -25.17
C ARG A 758 -27.97 -3.43 -26.67
N ASP A 759 -27.02 -3.93 -27.46
CA ASP A 759 -26.87 -3.57 -28.88
C ASP A 759 -26.65 -2.04 -29.09
N GLU A 760 -26.05 -1.36 -28.10
CA GLU A 760 -25.62 0.03 -28.25
C GLU A 760 -24.45 0.09 -29.25
N ASN A 761 -24.77 0.27 -30.54
CA ASN A 761 -23.85 0.18 -31.69
C ASN A 761 -22.78 1.31 -31.69
N THR A 762 -21.84 1.20 -30.77
CA THR A 762 -20.97 2.29 -30.25
C THR A 762 -19.58 1.80 -29.81
N LEU A 763 -19.18 0.62 -30.29
CA LEU A 763 -17.80 0.13 -30.29
C LEU A 763 -17.21 0.32 -31.68
N ASP A 764 -15.88 0.47 -31.77
CA ASP A 764 -15.19 0.55 -33.04
C ASP A 764 -15.30 -0.76 -33.85
N LEU A 765 -15.23 -0.64 -35.18
CA LEU A 765 -15.40 -1.76 -36.09
C LEU A 765 -14.36 -2.87 -35.84
N ASP A 766 -13.10 -2.48 -35.61
CA ASP A 766 -11.96 -3.39 -35.38
C ASP A 766 -12.11 -4.17 -34.06
N VAL A 767 -12.59 -3.50 -33.00
CA VAL A 767 -12.91 -4.14 -31.71
C VAL A 767 -14.04 -5.16 -31.90
N THR A 768 -15.06 -4.79 -32.67
CA THR A 768 -16.20 -5.65 -32.97
C THR A 768 -15.78 -6.88 -33.79
N SER A 769 -14.92 -6.75 -34.79
CA SER A 769 -14.40 -7.89 -35.55
C SER A 769 -13.51 -8.81 -34.72
N SER A 770 -12.67 -8.25 -33.84
CA SER A 770 -11.84 -9.04 -32.92
C SER A 770 -12.69 -9.82 -31.92
N LEU A 771 -13.76 -9.21 -31.37
CA LEU A 771 -14.71 -9.91 -30.51
C LEU A 771 -15.43 -11.06 -31.23
N ASP A 772 -15.68 -10.96 -32.55
CA ASP A 772 -16.29 -12.04 -33.34
C ASP A 772 -15.37 -13.26 -33.49
N GLU A 773 -14.07 -13.05 -33.72
CA GLU A 773 -13.07 -14.12 -33.77
C GLU A 773 -12.80 -14.74 -32.39
N LEU A 774 -12.69 -13.91 -31.36
CA LEU A 774 -12.52 -14.35 -29.97
C LEU A 774 -13.74 -15.14 -29.48
N ALA A 775 -14.95 -14.74 -29.88
CA ALA A 775 -16.19 -15.48 -29.56
C ALA A 775 -16.18 -16.90 -30.14
N ARG A 776 -15.62 -17.11 -31.34
CA ARG A 776 -15.42 -18.46 -31.91
C ARG A 776 -14.43 -19.28 -31.07
N THR A 777 -13.35 -18.66 -30.59
CA THR A 777 -12.40 -19.34 -29.68
C THR A 777 -13.07 -19.75 -28.36
N VAL A 778 -13.96 -18.92 -27.80
CA VAL A 778 -14.75 -19.28 -26.60
C VAL A 778 -15.75 -20.40 -26.89
N VAL A 779 -16.48 -20.37 -28.01
CA VAL A 779 -17.39 -21.45 -28.43
C VAL A 779 -16.65 -22.78 -28.59
N ASN A 780 -15.46 -22.76 -29.21
CA ASN A 780 -14.63 -23.96 -29.37
C ASN A 780 -14.22 -24.58 -28.02
N GLU A 781 -13.90 -23.78 -27.00
CA GLU A 781 -13.60 -24.33 -25.65
C GLU A 781 -14.87 -24.80 -24.93
N VAL A 782 -16.03 -24.16 -25.14
CA VAL A 782 -17.32 -24.67 -24.63
C VAL A 782 -17.64 -26.05 -25.23
N GLN A 783 -17.41 -26.24 -26.53
CA GLN A 783 -17.48 -27.55 -27.18
C GLN A 783 -16.47 -28.54 -26.58
N TYR A 784 -15.21 -28.13 -26.41
CA TYR A 784 -14.15 -29.00 -25.87
C TYR A 784 -14.42 -29.44 -24.42
N ALA A 785 -14.85 -28.52 -23.56
CA ALA A 785 -15.25 -28.81 -22.19
C ALA A 785 -16.39 -29.83 -22.14
N LYS A 786 -17.40 -29.66 -23.00
CA LYS A 786 -18.52 -30.61 -23.17
C LYS A 786 -18.04 -32.00 -23.63
N THR A 787 -17.09 -32.08 -24.55
CA THR A 787 -16.44 -33.36 -24.95
C THR A 787 -15.62 -33.98 -23.81
N ARG A 788 -15.02 -33.17 -22.93
CA ARG A 788 -14.31 -33.62 -21.71
C ARG A 788 -15.24 -33.97 -20.54
N GLN A 789 -16.56 -33.84 -20.67
CA GLN A 789 -17.54 -33.98 -19.58
C GLN A 789 -17.29 -32.99 -18.41
N VAL A 790 -16.88 -31.76 -18.74
CA VAL A 790 -16.69 -30.65 -17.78
C VAL A 790 -17.75 -29.57 -18.03
N ASP A 791 -18.40 -29.11 -16.96
CA ASP A 791 -19.38 -28.02 -17.04
C ASP A 791 -18.72 -26.70 -17.46
N ALA A 792 -19.06 -26.23 -18.66
CA ALA A 792 -18.57 -24.99 -19.25
C ALA A 792 -19.19 -23.75 -18.55
N THR A 793 -18.77 -23.48 -17.32
CA THR A 793 -19.20 -22.30 -16.57
C THR A 793 -18.38 -21.05 -16.94
N VAL A 794 -18.94 -19.86 -16.71
CA VAL A 794 -18.21 -18.59 -16.90
C VAL A 794 -16.90 -18.58 -16.09
N GLY A 795 -16.94 -19.12 -14.86
CA GLY A 795 -15.77 -19.29 -14.01
C GLY A 795 -14.74 -20.27 -14.58
N HIS A 796 -15.16 -21.37 -15.23
CA HIS A 796 -14.26 -22.28 -15.92
C HIS A 796 -13.56 -21.60 -17.11
N LEU A 797 -14.32 -20.87 -17.94
CA LEU A 797 -13.76 -20.16 -19.10
C LEU A 797 -12.79 -19.05 -18.68
N VAL A 798 -13.12 -18.25 -17.66
CA VAL A 798 -12.20 -17.25 -17.08
C VAL A 798 -10.94 -17.91 -16.52
N GLU A 799 -11.03 -19.07 -15.86
CA GLU A 799 -9.86 -19.78 -15.34
C GLU A 799 -9.03 -20.48 -16.42
N HIS A 800 -9.65 -20.88 -17.55
CA HIS A 800 -8.95 -21.38 -18.73
C HIS A 800 -8.17 -20.25 -19.41
N PHE A 801 -8.86 -19.19 -19.84
CA PHE A 801 -8.25 -18.11 -20.64
C PHE A 801 -7.28 -17.23 -19.82
N ALA A 802 -7.27 -17.30 -18.50
CA ALA A 802 -6.22 -16.70 -17.66
C ALA A 802 -4.89 -17.49 -17.64
N LYS A 803 -4.87 -18.76 -18.05
CA LYS A 803 -3.68 -19.62 -18.03
C LYS A 803 -2.90 -19.55 -19.36
N PRO A 804 -1.62 -19.95 -19.40
CA PRO A 804 -0.89 -20.16 -20.65
C PRO A 804 -1.63 -21.14 -21.57
N PRO A 805 -1.71 -20.89 -22.89
CA PRO A 805 -1.00 -19.84 -23.65
C PRO A 805 -1.75 -18.50 -23.73
N PHE A 806 -2.86 -18.29 -23.03
CA PHE A 806 -3.76 -17.15 -23.23
C PHE A 806 -3.44 -15.93 -22.36
N GLY A 807 -3.62 -16.00 -21.04
CA GLY A 807 -3.32 -14.88 -20.13
C GLY A 807 -4.27 -13.67 -20.27
N TRP A 808 -5.51 -13.89 -20.72
CA TRP A 808 -6.51 -12.84 -20.93
C TRP A 808 -7.11 -12.35 -19.60
N SER A 809 -7.57 -11.09 -19.56
CA SER A 809 -8.22 -10.53 -18.37
C SER A 809 -9.66 -11.03 -18.20
N THR A 810 -10.14 -11.07 -16.95
CA THR A 810 -11.54 -11.42 -16.65
C THR A 810 -12.53 -10.56 -17.44
N THR A 811 -12.31 -9.24 -17.48
CA THR A 811 -13.22 -8.31 -18.18
C THR A 811 -13.22 -8.54 -19.70
N ALA A 812 -12.07 -8.85 -20.31
CA ALA A 812 -12.03 -9.25 -21.73
C ALA A 812 -12.81 -10.55 -21.98
N VAL A 813 -12.62 -11.59 -21.15
CA VAL A 813 -13.38 -12.85 -21.27
C VAL A 813 -14.89 -12.62 -21.09
N LEU A 814 -15.31 -11.78 -20.13
CA LEU A 814 -16.72 -11.42 -19.93
C LEU A 814 -17.29 -10.63 -21.12
N ALA A 815 -16.52 -9.72 -21.73
CA ALA A 815 -16.93 -8.99 -22.93
C ALA A 815 -17.08 -9.90 -24.16
N ILE A 816 -16.17 -10.88 -24.33
CA ILE A 816 -16.26 -11.88 -25.40
C ILE A 816 -17.49 -12.78 -25.20
N ILE A 817 -17.78 -13.21 -23.96
CA ILE A 817 -19.00 -13.98 -23.63
C ILE A 817 -20.26 -13.15 -23.90
N ALA A 818 -20.27 -11.87 -23.50
CA ALA A 818 -21.39 -10.96 -23.79
C ALA A 818 -21.61 -10.78 -25.29
N HIS A 819 -20.55 -10.60 -26.09
CA HIS A 819 -20.65 -10.50 -27.55
C HIS A 819 -21.12 -11.82 -28.18
N ALA A 820 -20.69 -12.98 -27.65
CA ALA A 820 -21.16 -14.30 -28.08
C ALA A 820 -22.67 -14.53 -27.79
N VAL A 821 -23.22 -13.93 -26.72
CA VAL A 821 -24.67 -13.91 -26.44
C VAL A 821 -25.43 -12.98 -27.39
N VAL A 822 -24.88 -11.79 -27.67
CA VAL A 822 -25.50 -10.82 -28.59
C VAL A 822 -25.55 -11.36 -30.02
N THR A 823 -24.48 -12.02 -30.47
CA THR A 823 -24.39 -12.71 -31.77
C THR A 823 -25.07 -14.09 -31.79
N GLY A 824 -25.76 -14.49 -30.73
CA GLY A 824 -26.60 -15.70 -30.69
C GLY A 824 -25.83 -17.03 -30.71
N ARG A 825 -24.54 -17.03 -30.40
CA ARG A 825 -23.67 -18.22 -30.45
C ARG A 825 -23.67 -19.04 -29.16
N VAL A 826 -23.90 -18.39 -28.02
CA VAL A 826 -24.03 -19.04 -26.70
C VAL A 826 -25.22 -18.49 -25.94
N ARG A 827 -25.77 -19.30 -25.03
CA ARG A 827 -26.79 -18.90 -24.06
C ARG A 827 -26.29 -19.17 -22.64
N LEU A 828 -26.73 -18.34 -21.70
CA LEU A 828 -26.33 -18.44 -20.29
C LEU A 828 -27.47 -19.01 -19.45
N ARG A 829 -27.17 -20.00 -18.59
CA ARG A 829 -28.11 -20.56 -17.61
C ARG A 829 -27.59 -20.37 -16.18
N LEU A 830 -28.47 -20.03 -15.26
CA LEU A 830 -28.24 -20.00 -13.82
C LEU A 830 -29.34 -20.81 -13.14
N ASP A 831 -28.98 -21.74 -12.26
CA ASP A 831 -29.92 -22.60 -11.51
C ASP A 831 -31.00 -23.25 -12.42
N SER A 832 -30.54 -23.79 -13.56
CA SER A 832 -31.34 -24.34 -14.67
C SER A 832 -32.21 -23.37 -15.49
N ARG A 833 -32.37 -22.11 -15.07
CA ARG A 833 -33.09 -21.07 -15.82
C ARG A 833 -32.16 -20.36 -16.81
N THR A 834 -32.63 -20.14 -18.04
CA THR A 834 -31.95 -19.27 -19.02
C THR A 834 -32.04 -17.80 -18.60
N LEU A 835 -30.93 -17.06 -18.65
CA LEU A 835 -30.87 -15.63 -18.33
C LEU A 835 -31.33 -14.79 -19.52
N VAL A 836 -32.14 -13.76 -19.26
CA VAL A 836 -32.59 -12.80 -20.29
C VAL A 836 -31.56 -11.69 -20.47
N ARG A 837 -31.39 -11.12 -21.67
CA ARG A 837 -30.34 -10.10 -21.99
C ARG A 837 -30.26 -8.94 -20.97
N SER A 838 -31.40 -8.50 -20.43
CA SER A 838 -31.51 -7.46 -19.39
C SER A 838 -30.89 -7.84 -18.04
N GLU A 839 -30.84 -9.13 -17.70
CA GLU A 839 -30.34 -9.66 -16.43
C GLU A 839 -28.84 -9.99 -16.51
N ILE A 840 -28.38 -10.45 -17.69
CA ILE A 840 -27.03 -10.96 -17.93
C ILE A 840 -25.94 -9.96 -17.49
N ALA A 841 -26.14 -8.64 -17.67
CA ALA A 841 -25.16 -7.64 -17.28
C ALA A 841 -24.89 -7.62 -15.75
N GLY A 842 -25.94 -7.73 -14.93
CA GLY A 842 -25.79 -7.79 -13.47
C GLY A 842 -25.19 -9.10 -12.99
N GLU A 843 -25.56 -10.20 -13.66
CA GLU A 843 -25.11 -11.55 -13.32
C GLU A 843 -23.64 -11.81 -13.71
N LEU A 844 -23.21 -11.38 -14.91
CA LEU A 844 -21.80 -11.45 -15.35
C LEU A 844 -20.87 -10.53 -14.54
N THR A 845 -21.37 -9.42 -13.99
CA THR A 845 -20.58 -8.56 -13.10
C THR A 845 -20.34 -9.21 -11.73
N ASN A 846 -21.21 -10.14 -11.30
CA ASN A 846 -21.12 -10.80 -10.00
C ASN A 846 -20.15 -12.00 -10.01
N ARG A 847 -18.90 -11.74 -9.65
CA ARG A 847 -17.81 -12.75 -9.58
C ARG A 847 -18.14 -14.00 -8.75
N HIS A 848 -19.00 -13.91 -7.73
CA HIS A 848 -19.39 -15.09 -6.94
C HIS A 848 -20.26 -16.06 -7.73
N LYS A 849 -21.07 -15.56 -8.68
CA LYS A 849 -21.96 -16.36 -9.53
C LYS A 849 -21.30 -16.95 -10.77
N HIS A 850 -20.06 -16.55 -11.10
CA HIS A 850 -19.35 -17.05 -12.29
C HIS A 850 -19.26 -18.59 -12.34
N ARG A 851 -19.15 -19.27 -11.20
CA ARG A 851 -19.13 -20.75 -11.11
C ARG A 851 -20.51 -21.42 -11.15
N GLN A 852 -21.59 -20.63 -11.15
CA GLN A 852 -22.98 -21.09 -11.23
C GLN A 852 -23.60 -20.81 -12.61
N ILE A 853 -23.14 -19.75 -13.28
CA ILE A 853 -23.55 -19.42 -14.65
C ILE A 853 -22.89 -20.41 -15.63
N HIS A 854 -23.71 -21.28 -16.23
CA HIS A 854 -23.33 -22.22 -17.29
C HIS A 854 -23.46 -21.55 -18.67
N VAL A 855 -22.55 -21.89 -19.57
CA VAL A 855 -22.51 -21.41 -20.96
C VAL A 855 -22.83 -22.59 -21.89
N ASP A 856 -24.03 -22.62 -22.46
CA ASP A 856 -24.34 -23.59 -23.51
C ASP A 856 -24.03 -22.98 -24.89
N GLU A 857 -23.45 -23.77 -25.78
CA GLU A 857 -23.48 -23.51 -27.22
C GLU A 857 -24.93 -23.47 -27.73
N VAL A 858 -25.26 -22.47 -28.56
CA VAL A 858 -26.49 -22.45 -29.36
C VAL A 858 -26.17 -23.06 -30.72
N ARG A 859 -26.69 -24.26 -30.99
CA ARG A 859 -26.57 -24.89 -32.31
C ARG A 859 -27.33 -24.07 -33.34
N ALA A 860 -26.62 -23.43 -34.27
CA ALA A 860 -27.24 -22.73 -35.38
C ALA A 860 -27.91 -23.72 -36.34
N HIS A 861 -29.23 -23.86 -36.25
CA HIS A 861 -30.02 -24.60 -37.21
C HIS A 861 -29.98 -23.92 -38.60
N ASP A 862 -29.99 -24.71 -39.67
CA ASP A 862 -29.94 -24.21 -41.05
C ASP A 862 -31.14 -23.27 -41.31
N PRO A 863 -30.91 -21.97 -41.60
CA PRO A 863 -31.98 -21.02 -41.85
C PRO A 863 -32.86 -21.39 -43.05
N ALA A 864 -32.39 -22.18 -44.01
CA ALA A 864 -33.23 -22.71 -45.09
C ALA A 864 -34.25 -23.72 -44.54
N LYS A 865 -33.83 -24.63 -43.67
CA LYS A 865 -34.68 -25.67 -43.08
C LYS A 865 -35.70 -25.13 -42.09
N VAL A 866 -35.28 -24.20 -41.22
CA VAL A 866 -36.21 -23.50 -40.31
C VAL A 866 -37.30 -22.78 -41.12
N ARG A 867 -36.96 -22.19 -42.28
CA ARG A 867 -37.95 -21.57 -43.19
C ARG A 867 -38.82 -22.58 -43.95
N LYS A 868 -38.39 -23.81 -44.23
CA LYS A 868 -39.31 -24.85 -44.75
C LYS A 868 -40.29 -25.31 -43.66
N LEU A 869 -39.81 -25.56 -42.43
CA LEU A 869 -40.66 -25.93 -41.30
C LEU A 869 -41.69 -24.84 -40.95
N GLN A 870 -41.28 -23.57 -40.97
CA GLN A 870 -42.14 -22.40 -40.73
C GLN A 870 -43.24 -22.25 -41.79
N ARG A 871 -42.96 -22.60 -43.05
CA ARG A 871 -43.98 -22.67 -44.13
C ARG A 871 -44.92 -23.84 -43.93
N PHE A 872 -44.37 -25.05 -43.75
CA PHE A 872 -45.18 -26.23 -43.47
C PHE A 872 -46.17 -26.00 -42.31
N LEU A 873 -45.77 -25.35 -41.22
CA LEU A 873 -46.70 -25.01 -40.15
C LEU A 873 -47.81 -24.03 -40.59
N ALA A 874 -47.46 -23.00 -41.36
CA ALA A 874 -48.41 -22.03 -41.87
C ALA A 874 -49.43 -22.68 -42.83
N ASP A 875 -48.94 -23.51 -43.73
CA ASP A 875 -49.71 -24.19 -44.78
C ASP A 875 -50.53 -25.38 -44.22
N PHE A 876 -50.02 -26.10 -43.20
CA PHE A 876 -50.71 -27.24 -42.58
C PHE A 876 -51.75 -26.83 -41.53
N ALA A 877 -51.49 -25.77 -40.76
CA ALA A 877 -52.38 -25.29 -39.68
C ALA A 877 -53.17 -24.02 -40.06
N ASP A 878 -53.15 -23.60 -41.34
CA ASP A 878 -53.82 -22.42 -41.88
C ASP A 878 -53.54 -21.13 -41.07
N SER A 879 -52.30 -20.98 -40.59
CA SER A 879 -51.92 -19.98 -39.57
C SER A 879 -50.80 -19.03 -40.02
N SER A 880 -50.85 -17.77 -39.56
CA SER A 880 -49.81 -16.77 -39.84
C SER A 880 -48.75 -16.66 -38.72
N ASP A 881 -48.65 -17.65 -37.84
CA ASP A 881 -47.82 -17.58 -36.63
C ASP A 881 -46.33 -17.69 -36.98
N THR A 882 -45.56 -16.64 -36.69
CA THR A 882 -44.09 -16.60 -36.90
C THR A 882 -43.35 -16.78 -35.57
N PHE A 883 -42.48 -17.79 -35.50
CA PHE A 883 -41.76 -18.14 -34.28
C PHE A 883 -40.31 -17.63 -34.33
N SER A 884 -39.88 -16.94 -33.27
CA SER A 884 -38.51 -16.41 -33.13
C SER A 884 -37.50 -17.44 -32.58
N ASN A 885 -38.01 -18.54 -32.03
CA ASN A 885 -37.24 -19.65 -31.49
C ASN A 885 -37.58 -20.93 -32.26
N THR A 886 -36.55 -21.73 -32.59
CA THR A 886 -36.73 -22.97 -33.36
C THR A 886 -37.31 -24.10 -32.53
N ASP A 887 -37.01 -24.18 -31.22
CA ASP A 887 -37.59 -25.19 -30.34
C ASP A 887 -39.12 -25.00 -30.20
N ASP A 888 -39.58 -23.75 -30.02
CA ASP A 888 -41.01 -23.42 -29.90
C ASP A 888 -41.78 -23.70 -31.21
N LEU A 889 -41.13 -23.48 -32.38
CA LEU A 889 -41.68 -23.84 -33.69
C LEU A 889 -41.88 -25.37 -33.81
N ILE A 890 -40.92 -26.17 -33.35
CA ILE A 890 -40.97 -27.63 -33.42
C ILE A 890 -42.09 -28.17 -32.51
N GLU A 891 -42.22 -27.68 -31.28
CA GLU A 891 -43.28 -28.13 -30.36
C GLU A 891 -44.67 -27.66 -30.78
N LYS A 892 -44.79 -26.50 -31.46
CA LYS A 892 -46.04 -26.10 -32.13
C LYS A 892 -46.40 -27.08 -33.26
N VAL A 893 -45.46 -27.41 -34.15
CA VAL A 893 -45.66 -28.42 -35.21
C VAL A 893 -46.06 -29.78 -34.64
N ARG A 894 -45.37 -30.26 -33.58
CA ARG A 894 -45.71 -31.50 -32.88
C ARG A 894 -47.16 -31.47 -32.37
N THR A 895 -47.58 -30.35 -31.80
CA THR A 895 -48.91 -30.15 -31.21
C THR A 895 -50.03 -30.15 -32.28
N GLU A 896 -49.84 -29.45 -33.41
CA GLU A 896 -50.83 -29.43 -34.50
C GLU A 896 -50.95 -30.80 -35.20
N LEU A 897 -49.83 -31.50 -35.42
CA LEU A 897 -49.84 -32.87 -35.94
C LEU A 897 -50.57 -33.84 -34.99
N ALA A 898 -50.32 -33.74 -33.68
CA ALA A 898 -50.99 -34.57 -32.67
C ALA A 898 -52.50 -34.28 -32.59
N GLY A 899 -52.89 -33.00 -32.52
CA GLY A 899 -54.29 -32.57 -32.50
C GLY A 899 -55.05 -33.00 -33.76
N THR A 900 -54.40 -32.91 -34.93
CA THR A 900 -54.96 -33.42 -36.19
C THR A 900 -55.09 -34.94 -36.16
N ALA A 901 -54.10 -35.68 -35.66
CA ALA A 901 -54.19 -37.14 -35.55
C ALA A 901 -55.32 -37.60 -34.62
N ASP A 902 -55.60 -36.85 -33.55
CA ASP A 902 -56.73 -37.05 -32.63
C ASP A 902 -58.08 -36.59 -33.22
N GLU A 903 -58.10 -35.65 -34.15
CA GLU A 903 -59.29 -35.32 -34.95
C GLU A 903 -59.62 -36.43 -35.96
N VAL A 904 -58.67 -36.79 -36.81
CA VAL A 904 -58.86 -37.82 -37.86
C VAL A 904 -59.21 -39.17 -37.24
N ALA A 905 -58.65 -39.52 -36.08
CA ALA A 905 -59.02 -40.74 -35.36
C ALA A 905 -60.49 -40.78 -34.89
N ARG A 906 -61.10 -39.62 -34.60
CA ARG A 906 -62.53 -39.57 -34.23
C ARG A 906 -63.44 -39.84 -35.42
N TRP A 907 -63.08 -39.37 -36.61
CA TRP A 907 -63.82 -39.63 -37.85
C TRP A 907 -63.90 -41.13 -38.20
N ALA A 908 -62.98 -41.96 -37.70
CA ALA A 908 -62.99 -43.41 -37.92
C ALA A 908 -64.17 -44.14 -37.25
N GLY A 909 -64.90 -43.47 -36.34
CA GLY A 909 -66.15 -43.99 -35.75
C GLY A 909 -67.41 -43.73 -36.58
N GLU A 910 -67.33 -42.93 -37.64
CA GLU A 910 -68.48 -42.53 -38.45
C GLU A 910 -68.84 -43.56 -39.55
N PRO A 911 -70.14 -43.78 -39.85
CA PRO A 911 -70.60 -44.84 -40.75
C PRO A 911 -70.55 -44.46 -42.25
N TYR A 912 -69.37 -44.08 -42.75
CA TYR A 912 -69.10 -43.69 -44.14
C TYR A 912 -68.04 -44.60 -44.80
N PRO A 913 -68.08 -44.82 -46.12
CA PRO A 913 -67.16 -45.77 -46.79
C PRO A 913 -65.68 -45.35 -46.79
N PHE A 914 -65.32 -44.14 -46.32
CA PHE A 914 -63.94 -43.68 -46.23
C PHE A 914 -63.18 -44.10 -44.93
N THR A 915 -63.80 -44.88 -44.03
CA THR A 915 -63.23 -45.22 -42.71
C THR A 915 -61.80 -45.80 -42.79
N GLU A 916 -61.49 -46.66 -43.75
CA GLU A 916 -60.14 -47.24 -43.89
C GLU A 916 -59.08 -46.18 -44.26
N LYS A 917 -59.43 -45.23 -45.14
CA LYS A 917 -58.54 -44.11 -45.52
C LYS A 917 -58.24 -43.21 -44.31
N VAL A 918 -59.28 -42.92 -43.53
CA VAL A 918 -59.19 -42.15 -42.28
C VAL A 918 -58.30 -42.85 -41.25
N GLN A 919 -58.45 -44.16 -41.05
CA GLN A 919 -57.59 -44.93 -40.14
C GLN A 919 -56.13 -44.94 -40.59
N ALA A 920 -55.86 -45.11 -41.89
CA ALA A 920 -54.51 -45.04 -42.45
C ALA A 920 -53.87 -43.66 -42.26
N ALA A 921 -54.61 -42.57 -42.49
CA ALA A 921 -54.11 -41.21 -42.26
C ALA A 921 -53.85 -40.91 -40.78
N ALA A 922 -54.76 -41.32 -39.88
CA ALA A 922 -54.60 -41.17 -38.43
C ALA A 922 -53.39 -41.96 -37.87
N ALA A 923 -53.04 -43.08 -38.51
CA ALA A 923 -51.83 -43.85 -38.20
C ALA A 923 -50.56 -43.19 -38.74
N ARG A 924 -50.57 -42.69 -40.00
CA ARG A 924 -49.43 -41.95 -40.59
C ARG A 924 -49.09 -40.73 -39.72
N LEU A 925 -50.09 -39.95 -39.30
CA LEU A 925 -49.86 -38.75 -38.47
C LEU A 925 -49.28 -39.06 -37.09
N ARG A 926 -49.73 -40.11 -36.38
CA ARG A 926 -49.14 -40.48 -35.06
C ARG A 926 -47.69 -40.93 -35.16
N ALA A 927 -47.32 -41.68 -36.21
CA ALA A 927 -45.96 -42.18 -36.42
C ALA A 927 -44.89 -41.07 -36.63
N LEU A 928 -45.33 -39.84 -36.89
CA LEU A 928 -44.49 -38.64 -37.00
C LEU A 928 -44.33 -37.92 -35.65
N VAL A 929 -45.30 -38.06 -34.75
CA VAL A 929 -45.32 -37.43 -33.42
C VAL A 929 -44.61 -38.29 -32.38
N ASP A 930 -44.95 -39.57 -32.32
CA ASP A 930 -44.55 -40.49 -31.25
C ASP A 930 -43.05 -40.79 -31.28
N GLY A 931 -42.37 -40.53 -30.14
CA GLY A 931 -40.97 -40.89 -29.92
C GLY A 931 -39.93 -40.09 -30.70
N ARG A 932 -40.31 -39.08 -31.51
CA ARG A 932 -39.36 -38.31 -32.34
C ARG A 932 -38.65 -37.18 -31.56
N PRO A 933 -37.30 -37.09 -31.62
CA PRO A 933 -36.53 -36.00 -31.03
C PRO A 933 -36.63 -34.71 -31.84
N ALA A 934 -36.40 -33.54 -31.23
CA ALA A 934 -36.54 -32.24 -31.89
C ALA A 934 -35.69 -32.10 -33.18
N GLU A 935 -34.45 -32.59 -33.18
CA GLU A 935 -33.54 -32.49 -34.33
C GLU A 935 -34.06 -33.23 -35.58
N TRP A 936 -34.97 -34.20 -35.43
CA TRP A 936 -35.60 -34.94 -36.53
C TRP A 936 -36.57 -34.08 -37.36
N TYR A 937 -37.25 -33.12 -36.74
CA TYR A 937 -38.18 -32.20 -37.40
C TYR A 937 -37.48 -31.18 -38.33
N LEU A 938 -36.15 -31.08 -38.24
CA LEU A 938 -35.29 -30.31 -39.16
C LEU A 938 -34.42 -31.22 -40.04
N GLY A 939 -34.72 -32.52 -40.05
CA GLY A 939 -34.10 -33.56 -40.86
C GLY A 939 -35.14 -34.22 -41.75
N GLU A 940 -35.27 -35.54 -41.61
CA GLU A 940 -36.13 -36.43 -42.39
C GLU A 940 -37.60 -35.96 -42.51
N PHE A 941 -38.14 -35.31 -41.47
CA PHE A 941 -39.51 -34.76 -41.50
C PHE A 941 -39.74 -33.79 -42.68
N LEU A 942 -38.72 -33.03 -43.07
CA LEU A 942 -38.80 -32.05 -44.15
C LEU A 942 -38.81 -32.68 -45.54
N ASP A 943 -38.52 -33.98 -45.65
CA ASP A 943 -38.63 -34.75 -46.89
C ASP A 943 -40.07 -35.28 -47.06
N ASP A 944 -40.73 -35.70 -45.97
CA ASP A 944 -42.16 -36.07 -45.93
C ASP A 944 -43.13 -34.86 -45.93
N ALA A 945 -42.64 -33.64 -45.70
CA ALA A 945 -43.48 -32.47 -45.41
C ALA A 945 -44.46 -32.09 -46.55
N ASP A 946 -44.03 -32.20 -47.81
CA ASP A 946 -44.89 -31.84 -48.95
C ASP A 946 -45.98 -32.93 -49.15
N ASP A 947 -45.61 -34.20 -48.97
CA ASP A 947 -46.47 -35.40 -48.96
C ASP A 947 -47.58 -35.35 -47.88
N LEU A 948 -47.38 -34.55 -46.83
CA LEU A 948 -48.33 -34.33 -45.74
C LEU A 948 -49.28 -33.15 -45.98
N LEU A 949 -48.86 -32.17 -46.80
CA LEU A 949 -49.76 -31.13 -47.31
C LEU A 949 -50.70 -31.73 -48.36
N ASP A 950 -50.18 -32.56 -49.27
CA ASP A 950 -51.00 -33.35 -50.21
C ASP A 950 -52.04 -34.22 -49.45
N LEU A 951 -51.65 -34.88 -48.36
CA LEU A 951 -52.59 -35.64 -47.52
C LEU A 951 -53.68 -34.75 -46.90
N LYS A 952 -53.32 -33.53 -46.46
CA LYS A 952 -54.27 -32.54 -45.92
C LYS A 952 -55.26 -32.10 -47.00
N GLU A 953 -54.79 -31.57 -48.12
CA GLU A 953 -55.64 -31.00 -49.18
C GLU A 953 -56.47 -32.06 -49.90
N ASP A 954 -55.87 -33.20 -50.27
CA ASP A 954 -56.49 -34.18 -51.17
C ASP A 954 -57.35 -35.21 -50.40
N THR A 955 -57.21 -35.30 -49.07
CA THR A 955 -57.95 -36.28 -48.23
C THR A 955 -58.58 -35.68 -46.97
N LEU A 956 -57.82 -34.98 -46.11
CA LEU A 956 -58.34 -34.58 -44.79
C LEU A 956 -59.34 -33.43 -44.87
N ASP A 957 -59.06 -32.38 -45.62
CA ASP A 957 -59.94 -31.20 -45.72
C ASP A 957 -61.26 -31.48 -46.48
N PRO A 958 -61.31 -32.33 -47.53
CA PRO A 958 -62.56 -32.83 -48.08
C PRO A 958 -63.43 -33.58 -47.05
N ILE A 959 -62.82 -34.41 -46.20
CA ILE A 959 -63.53 -35.15 -45.14
C ILE A 959 -63.98 -34.20 -44.02
N ARG A 960 -63.13 -33.27 -43.60
CA ARG A 960 -63.42 -32.23 -42.60
C ARG A 960 -64.55 -31.30 -43.06
N GLY A 961 -64.51 -30.86 -44.32
CA GLY A 961 -65.55 -30.04 -44.96
C GLY A 961 -66.86 -30.78 -45.20
N PHE A 962 -66.81 -32.09 -45.46
CA PHE A 962 -67.99 -32.95 -45.46
C PHE A 962 -68.60 -33.03 -44.05
N LEU A 963 -67.87 -33.52 -43.05
CA LEU A 963 -68.38 -33.80 -41.71
C LEU A 963 -68.93 -32.54 -41.00
N ASN A 964 -68.31 -31.38 -41.20
CA ASN A 964 -68.78 -30.10 -40.64
C ASN A 964 -69.85 -29.40 -41.50
N GLY A 965 -70.20 -29.95 -42.67
CA GLY A 965 -71.14 -29.37 -43.62
C GLY A 965 -72.58 -29.90 -43.48
N GLN A 966 -73.46 -29.53 -44.43
CA GLN A 966 -74.81 -30.10 -44.56
C GLN A 966 -74.85 -31.40 -45.38
N GLN A 967 -73.74 -31.79 -46.00
CA GLN A 967 -73.64 -33.00 -46.83
C GLN A 967 -73.91 -34.32 -46.08
N PRO A 968 -73.49 -34.52 -44.81
CA PRO A 968 -73.79 -35.73 -44.05
C PRO A 968 -75.29 -35.96 -43.88
N ALA A 969 -76.08 -34.89 -43.71
CA ALA A 969 -77.53 -34.97 -43.64
C ALA A 969 -78.16 -35.44 -44.97
N VAL A 970 -77.57 -35.08 -46.12
CA VAL A 970 -78.01 -35.56 -47.44
C VAL A 970 -77.71 -37.06 -47.60
N ILE A 971 -76.52 -37.51 -47.19
CA ILE A 971 -76.15 -38.94 -47.20
C ILE A 971 -77.04 -39.75 -46.24
N ALA A 972 -77.30 -39.23 -45.05
CA ALA A 972 -78.19 -39.85 -44.06
C ALA A 972 -79.64 -39.93 -44.57
N ALA A 973 -80.16 -38.87 -45.21
CA ALA A 973 -81.48 -38.88 -45.82
C ALA A 973 -81.59 -39.92 -46.95
N ALA A 974 -80.59 -40.00 -47.83
CA ALA A 974 -80.55 -40.99 -48.91
C ALA A 974 -80.44 -42.44 -48.38
N LYS A 975 -79.55 -42.71 -47.42
CA LYS A 975 -79.45 -44.03 -46.75
C LYS A 975 -80.77 -44.41 -46.06
N ARG A 976 -81.40 -43.45 -45.37
CA ARG A 976 -82.69 -43.66 -44.69
C ARG A 976 -83.84 -43.88 -45.67
N PHE A 977 -83.86 -43.20 -46.81
CA PHE A 977 -84.85 -43.42 -47.86
C PHE A 977 -84.79 -44.86 -48.41
N LEU A 978 -83.58 -45.40 -48.61
CA LEU A 978 -83.41 -46.81 -48.98
C LEU A 978 -83.91 -47.78 -47.88
N GLN A 979 -83.71 -47.46 -46.61
CA GLN A 979 -84.17 -48.29 -45.49
C GLN A 979 -85.68 -48.23 -45.28
N ASP A 980 -86.26 -47.03 -45.26
CA ASP A 980 -87.66 -46.81 -44.89
C ASP A 980 -88.63 -46.99 -46.08
N ARG A 981 -88.20 -46.76 -47.34
CA ARG A 981 -89.10 -46.53 -48.48
C ARG A 981 -88.75 -47.22 -49.81
N GLU A 982 -87.65 -47.97 -49.90
CA GLU A 982 -87.27 -48.66 -51.17
C GLU A 982 -88.38 -49.56 -51.71
N ALA A 983 -89.12 -50.25 -50.83
CA ALA A 983 -90.23 -51.13 -51.19
C ALA A 983 -91.48 -50.40 -51.75
N GLU A 984 -91.48 -49.06 -51.84
CA GLU A 984 -92.54 -48.27 -52.48
C GLU A 984 -92.21 -47.84 -53.93
N LEU A 985 -90.99 -48.10 -54.40
CA LEU A 985 -90.51 -47.82 -55.76
C LEU A 985 -91.05 -48.82 -56.80
N HIS A 986 -90.98 -48.46 -58.07
CA HIS A 986 -91.39 -49.31 -59.20
C HIS A 986 -90.17 -49.81 -59.99
N ASP A 987 -90.32 -50.87 -60.79
CA ASP A 987 -89.29 -51.35 -61.73
C ASP A 987 -88.70 -50.26 -62.67
N ALA A 988 -89.44 -49.17 -62.90
CA ALA A 988 -88.99 -48.03 -63.71
C ALA A 988 -87.94 -47.14 -63.00
N ASP A 989 -87.79 -47.30 -61.68
CA ASP A 989 -86.85 -46.56 -60.82
C ASP A 989 -85.55 -47.35 -60.57
N ALA A 990 -85.41 -48.55 -61.17
CA ALA A 990 -84.36 -49.52 -60.84
C ALA A 990 -82.94 -49.05 -61.16
N ASP A 991 -82.71 -48.39 -62.30
CA ASP A 991 -81.38 -47.88 -62.68
C ASP A 991 -80.90 -46.79 -61.71
N ASP A 992 -81.82 -45.92 -61.27
CA ASP A 992 -81.56 -44.88 -60.27
C ASP A 992 -81.29 -45.49 -58.88
N LEU A 993 -82.02 -46.54 -58.51
CA LEU A 993 -81.79 -47.29 -57.27
C LEU A 993 -80.40 -47.95 -57.25
N VAL A 994 -79.95 -48.51 -58.38
CA VAL A 994 -78.60 -49.06 -58.54
C VAL A 994 -77.54 -47.95 -58.47
N GLN A 995 -77.75 -46.84 -59.18
CA GLN A 995 -76.82 -45.70 -59.15
C GLN A 995 -76.67 -45.10 -57.74
N LEU A 996 -77.79 -44.90 -57.02
CA LEU A 996 -77.80 -44.36 -55.66
C LEU A 996 -77.07 -45.30 -54.68
N ARG A 997 -77.24 -46.62 -54.83
CA ARG A 997 -76.53 -47.63 -54.03
C ARG A 997 -75.02 -47.65 -54.31
N ALA A 998 -74.61 -47.54 -55.58
CA ALA A 998 -73.20 -47.47 -55.96
C ALA A 998 -72.55 -46.21 -55.37
N ASP A 999 -73.18 -45.04 -55.55
CA ASP A 999 -72.65 -43.76 -55.07
C ASP A 999 -72.58 -43.68 -53.53
N LEU A 1000 -73.50 -44.33 -52.80
CA LEU A 1000 -73.51 -44.40 -51.33
C LEU A 1000 -72.49 -45.40 -50.74
N ALA A 1001 -71.90 -46.25 -51.59
CA ALA A 1001 -70.90 -47.27 -51.21
C ALA A 1001 -69.47 -46.91 -51.64
N ASP A 1002 -69.30 -45.96 -52.56
CA ASP A 1002 -68.02 -45.49 -53.08
C ASP A 1002 -67.16 -44.82 -51.97
N PRO A 1003 -65.96 -45.33 -51.63
CA PRO A 1003 -65.05 -44.69 -50.68
C PRO A 1003 -64.56 -43.29 -51.09
N ASP A 1004 -64.65 -42.93 -52.36
CA ASP A 1004 -64.26 -41.64 -52.93
C ASP A 1004 -65.45 -40.72 -53.24
N PHE A 1005 -66.64 -40.99 -52.69
CA PHE A 1005 -67.86 -40.20 -52.94
C PHE A 1005 -67.77 -38.70 -52.60
N LEU A 1006 -66.70 -38.25 -51.92
CA LEU A 1006 -66.41 -36.83 -51.66
C LEU A 1006 -65.72 -36.12 -52.83
N ARG A 1007 -65.18 -36.85 -53.81
CA ARG A 1007 -64.49 -36.29 -54.98
C ARG A 1007 -65.47 -36.04 -56.14
N GLY A 1008 -65.46 -34.84 -56.70
CA GLY A 1008 -66.30 -34.47 -57.86
C GLY A 1008 -67.81 -34.40 -57.56
N GLU A 1009 -68.64 -34.62 -58.57
CA GLU A 1009 -70.12 -34.48 -58.46
C GLU A 1009 -70.85 -35.64 -57.75
N VAL A 1010 -70.17 -36.51 -56.99
CA VAL A 1010 -70.83 -37.71 -56.42
C VAL A 1010 -71.84 -37.34 -55.32
N VAL A 1011 -71.51 -36.55 -54.29
CA VAL A 1011 -72.52 -36.04 -53.32
C VAL A 1011 -73.67 -35.28 -54.02
N PRO A 1012 -73.43 -34.34 -54.96
CA PRO A 1012 -74.50 -33.73 -55.76
C PRO A 1012 -75.34 -34.71 -56.60
N ARG A 1013 -74.76 -35.84 -57.05
CA ARG A 1013 -75.48 -36.89 -57.78
C ARG A 1013 -76.36 -37.72 -56.84
N ILE A 1014 -75.82 -38.16 -55.69
CA ILE A 1014 -76.59 -38.80 -54.60
C ILE A 1014 -77.81 -37.94 -54.26
N LYS A 1015 -77.62 -36.62 -54.07
CA LYS A 1015 -78.71 -35.69 -53.82
C LYS A 1015 -79.77 -35.70 -54.93
N ARG A 1016 -79.37 -35.45 -56.19
CA ARG A 1016 -80.28 -35.37 -57.34
C ARG A 1016 -81.07 -36.67 -57.57
N VAL A 1017 -80.41 -37.83 -57.43
CA VAL A 1017 -81.05 -39.15 -57.60
C VAL A 1017 -82.00 -39.44 -56.43
N HIS A 1018 -81.58 -39.20 -55.18
CA HIS A 1018 -82.46 -39.33 -54.02
C HIS A 1018 -83.70 -38.42 -54.11
N GLU A 1019 -83.53 -37.14 -54.47
CA GLU A 1019 -84.65 -36.19 -54.60
C GLU A 1019 -85.61 -36.59 -55.74
N ARG A 1020 -85.10 -37.15 -56.86
CA ARG A 1020 -85.92 -37.69 -57.95
C ARG A 1020 -86.72 -38.92 -57.51
N LEU A 1021 -86.07 -39.91 -56.91
CA LEU A 1021 -86.71 -41.12 -56.39
C LEU A 1021 -87.77 -40.79 -55.30
N LEU A 1022 -87.46 -39.88 -54.38
CA LEU A 1022 -88.39 -39.41 -53.36
C LEU A 1022 -89.61 -38.72 -54.00
N SER A 1023 -89.40 -37.85 -54.99
CA SER A 1023 -90.48 -37.20 -55.73
C SER A 1023 -91.35 -38.19 -56.52
N HIS A 1024 -90.78 -39.29 -57.03
CA HIS A 1024 -91.54 -40.36 -57.69
C HIS A 1024 -92.43 -41.10 -56.68
N VAL A 1025 -91.87 -41.48 -55.52
CA VAL A 1025 -92.62 -42.15 -54.44
C VAL A 1025 -93.73 -41.25 -53.90
N ASP A 1026 -93.44 -40.02 -53.49
CA ASP A 1026 -94.44 -39.10 -52.93
C ASP A 1026 -95.50 -38.71 -53.96
N GLY A 1027 -95.12 -38.57 -55.24
CA GLY A 1027 -96.06 -38.40 -56.35
C GLY A 1027 -96.95 -39.62 -56.61
N ALA A 1028 -96.50 -40.84 -56.24
CA ALA A 1028 -97.32 -42.05 -56.28
C ALA A 1028 -98.25 -42.14 -55.04
N VAL A 1029 -97.74 -41.84 -53.84
CA VAL A 1029 -98.54 -41.73 -52.61
C VAL A 1029 -99.69 -40.75 -52.78
N ALA A 1030 -99.41 -39.53 -53.27
CA ALA A 1030 -100.43 -38.50 -53.44
C ALA A 1030 -101.56 -38.96 -54.37
N ARG A 1031 -101.23 -39.62 -55.49
CA ARG A 1031 -102.23 -40.21 -56.40
C ARG A 1031 -103.09 -41.26 -55.72
N ASP A 1032 -102.48 -42.20 -54.99
CA ASP A 1032 -103.24 -43.26 -54.28
C ASP A 1032 -104.13 -42.67 -53.17
N ARG A 1033 -103.61 -41.70 -52.42
CA ARG A 1033 -104.29 -40.99 -51.34
C ARG A 1033 -105.50 -40.20 -51.84
N ASP A 1034 -105.33 -39.41 -52.90
CA ASP A 1034 -106.35 -38.52 -53.43
C ASP A 1034 -107.44 -39.31 -54.18
N ALA A 1035 -107.06 -40.40 -54.86
CA ALA A 1035 -108.00 -41.37 -55.43
C ALA A 1035 -108.80 -42.07 -54.33
N PHE A 1036 -108.18 -42.44 -53.21
CA PHE A 1036 -108.88 -43.08 -52.10
C PHE A 1036 -109.79 -42.12 -51.32
N ALA A 1037 -109.35 -40.88 -51.06
CA ALA A 1037 -110.21 -39.84 -50.47
C ALA A 1037 -111.46 -39.58 -51.32
N SER A 1038 -111.31 -39.55 -52.65
CA SER A 1038 -112.42 -39.45 -53.60
C SER A 1038 -113.37 -40.66 -53.52
N ALA A 1039 -112.84 -41.87 -53.32
CA ALA A 1039 -113.65 -43.07 -53.10
C ALA A 1039 -114.43 -43.02 -51.78
N ILE A 1040 -113.84 -42.50 -50.70
CA ILE A 1040 -114.55 -42.28 -49.42
C ILE A 1040 -115.70 -41.29 -49.62
N ASP A 1041 -115.44 -40.13 -50.23
CA ASP A 1041 -116.47 -39.09 -50.42
C ASP A 1041 -117.66 -39.61 -51.24
N ASN A 1042 -117.40 -40.38 -52.31
CA ASN A 1042 -118.44 -41.08 -53.07
C ASN A 1042 -119.23 -42.09 -52.20
N ARG A 1043 -118.55 -42.88 -51.37
CA ARG A 1043 -119.17 -43.91 -50.53
C ARG A 1043 -120.02 -43.30 -49.39
N ILE A 1044 -119.61 -42.15 -48.86
CA ILE A 1044 -120.39 -41.33 -47.92
C ILE A 1044 -121.65 -40.76 -48.62
N ALA A 1045 -121.54 -40.34 -49.89
CA ALA A 1045 -122.68 -39.88 -50.67
C ALA A 1045 -123.69 -41.00 -50.96
N GLU A 1046 -123.22 -42.20 -51.34
CA GLU A 1046 -124.06 -43.39 -51.47
C GLU A 1046 -124.82 -43.70 -50.17
N LEU A 1047 -124.13 -43.78 -49.03
CA LEU A 1047 -124.75 -44.11 -47.74
C LEU A 1047 -125.94 -43.22 -47.39
N LYS A 1048 -125.84 -41.90 -47.67
CA LYS A 1048 -126.89 -40.91 -47.40
C LYS A 1048 -128.19 -41.15 -48.19
N THR A 1049 -128.15 -41.96 -49.26
CA THR A 1049 -129.32 -42.31 -50.08
C THR A 1049 -130.01 -43.61 -49.65
N LYS A 1050 -129.37 -44.42 -48.81
CA LYS A 1050 -129.91 -45.73 -48.42
C LYS A 1050 -130.91 -45.65 -47.26
N GLN A 1051 -131.80 -46.64 -47.14
CA GLN A 1051 -132.86 -46.61 -46.14
C GLN A 1051 -132.35 -46.70 -44.69
N GLU A 1052 -131.23 -47.39 -44.45
CA GLU A 1052 -130.61 -47.49 -43.13
C GLU A 1052 -130.22 -46.10 -42.58
N TYR A 1053 -129.81 -45.18 -43.47
CA TYR A 1053 -129.53 -43.79 -43.13
C TYR A 1053 -130.80 -42.92 -43.02
N LEU A 1054 -131.84 -43.25 -43.79
CA LEU A 1054 -133.11 -42.51 -43.79
C LEU A 1054 -134.01 -42.86 -42.59
N ASP A 1055 -133.80 -44.00 -41.95
CA ASP A 1055 -134.56 -44.50 -40.79
C ASP A 1055 -133.98 -44.13 -39.41
N ALA A 1056 -132.66 -43.93 -39.31
CA ALA A 1056 -131.97 -43.71 -38.02
C ALA A 1056 -132.34 -42.37 -37.33
N ASP A 1057 -132.14 -42.23 -36.02
CA ASP A 1057 -132.30 -40.92 -35.36
C ASP A 1057 -131.25 -39.88 -35.86
N PRO A 1058 -131.48 -38.56 -35.70
CA PRO A 1058 -130.55 -37.54 -36.20
C PRO A 1058 -129.14 -37.64 -35.60
N ALA A 1059 -129.02 -38.02 -34.33
CA ALA A 1059 -127.72 -38.17 -33.65
C ALA A 1059 -126.97 -39.41 -34.15
N GLY A 1060 -127.66 -40.48 -34.54
CA GLY A 1060 -127.10 -41.64 -35.24
C GLY A 1060 -126.59 -41.28 -36.62
N ARG A 1061 -127.39 -40.55 -37.41
CA ARG A 1061 -127.00 -40.03 -38.73
C ARG A 1061 -125.74 -39.17 -38.66
N GLU A 1062 -125.68 -38.23 -37.72
CA GLU A 1062 -124.54 -37.34 -37.55
C GLU A 1062 -123.29 -38.10 -37.09
N ARG A 1063 -123.40 -39.01 -36.10
CA ARG A 1063 -122.27 -39.84 -35.64
C ARG A 1063 -121.71 -40.72 -36.76
N ALA A 1064 -122.58 -41.36 -37.55
CA ALA A 1064 -122.16 -42.22 -38.66
C ALA A 1064 -121.40 -41.45 -39.74
N ILE A 1065 -121.89 -40.28 -40.16
CA ILE A 1065 -121.20 -39.46 -41.17
C ILE A 1065 -119.93 -38.82 -40.61
N SER A 1066 -119.95 -38.34 -39.37
CA SER A 1066 -118.77 -37.75 -38.72
C SER A 1066 -117.62 -38.76 -38.59
N ALA A 1067 -117.91 -40.02 -38.23
CA ALA A 1067 -116.91 -41.08 -38.16
C ALA A 1067 -116.20 -41.31 -39.51
N LEU A 1068 -116.96 -41.34 -40.61
CA LEU A 1068 -116.41 -41.53 -41.96
C LEU A 1068 -115.68 -40.29 -42.47
N GLN A 1069 -116.13 -39.08 -42.10
CA GLN A 1069 -115.42 -37.83 -42.39
C GLN A 1069 -114.12 -37.71 -41.60
N ILE A 1070 -114.04 -38.26 -40.38
CA ILE A 1070 -112.78 -38.39 -39.64
C ILE A 1070 -111.83 -39.31 -40.40
N SER A 1071 -112.27 -40.49 -40.85
CA SER A 1071 -111.43 -41.37 -41.69
C SER A 1071 -110.92 -40.68 -42.95
N ARG A 1072 -111.79 -39.93 -43.64
CA ARG A 1072 -111.47 -39.13 -44.83
C ARG A 1072 -110.41 -38.05 -44.56
N ASN A 1073 -110.48 -37.39 -43.40
CA ASN A 1073 -109.50 -36.38 -43.00
C ASN A 1073 -108.17 -37.01 -42.53
N VAL A 1074 -108.19 -38.19 -41.90
CA VAL A 1074 -106.97 -38.93 -41.52
C VAL A 1074 -106.18 -39.37 -42.76
N VAL A 1075 -106.86 -39.82 -43.82
CA VAL A 1075 -106.21 -40.19 -45.09
C VAL A 1075 -105.37 -39.05 -45.68
N ALA A 1076 -105.81 -37.80 -45.55
CA ALA A 1076 -105.06 -36.64 -46.06
C ALA A 1076 -103.65 -36.50 -45.44
N ALA A 1077 -103.46 -36.99 -44.20
CA ALA A 1077 -102.21 -36.93 -43.45
C ALA A 1077 -101.26 -38.13 -43.70
N HIS A 1078 -101.65 -39.13 -44.50
CA HIS A 1078 -100.79 -40.27 -44.80
C HIS A 1078 -99.80 -39.96 -45.93
N ASN A 1079 -98.53 -40.28 -45.69
CA ASN A 1079 -97.39 -40.02 -46.58
C ASN A 1079 -96.71 -41.31 -47.12
N THR A 1080 -97.24 -42.51 -46.84
CA THR A 1080 -96.78 -43.77 -47.44
C THR A 1080 -97.91 -44.56 -48.08
N ARG A 1081 -97.61 -45.29 -49.15
CA ARG A 1081 -98.55 -46.15 -49.89
C ARG A 1081 -99.07 -47.26 -48.99
N GLY A 1082 -98.21 -47.78 -48.10
CA GLY A 1082 -98.59 -48.71 -47.04
C GLY A 1082 -99.62 -48.13 -46.06
N ALA A 1083 -99.41 -46.88 -45.58
CA ALA A 1083 -100.37 -46.22 -44.69
C ALA A 1083 -101.73 -45.95 -45.39
N VAL A 1084 -101.71 -45.51 -46.65
CA VAL A 1084 -102.94 -45.33 -47.45
C VAL A 1084 -103.67 -46.67 -47.67
N ALA A 1085 -102.94 -47.75 -47.96
CA ALA A 1085 -103.51 -49.10 -48.11
C ALA A 1085 -104.14 -49.63 -46.81
N MET A 1086 -103.48 -49.45 -45.66
CA MET A 1086 -104.04 -49.80 -44.36
C MET A 1086 -105.25 -48.92 -44.00
N ALA A 1087 -105.20 -47.62 -44.28
CA ALA A 1087 -106.35 -46.73 -44.07
C ALA A 1087 -107.56 -47.15 -44.92
N LYS A 1088 -107.34 -47.70 -46.13
CA LYS A 1088 -108.40 -48.29 -46.95
C LYS A 1088 -109.04 -49.52 -46.31
N GLN A 1089 -108.25 -50.42 -45.73
CA GLN A 1089 -108.77 -51.58 -45.00
C GLN A 1089 -109.52 -51.15 -43.72
N SER A 1090 -109.00 -50.17 -42.98
CA SER A 1090 -109.64 -49.61 -41.79
C SER A 1090 -110.94 -48.85 -42.11
N PHE A 1091 -111.02 -48.18 -43.26
CA PHE A 1091 -112.23 -47.49 -43.70
C PHE A 1091 -113.38 -48.45 -44.00
N GLU A 1092 -113.15 -49.58 -44.68
CA GLU A 1092 -114.21 -50.57 -44.91
C GLU A 1092 -114.75 -51.16 -43.59
N ALA A 1093 -113.90 -51.29 -42.57
CA ALA A 1093 -114.34 -51.63 -41.22
C ALA A 1093 -115.16 -50.50 -40.56
N ALA A 1094 -114.68 -49.25 -40.62
CA ALA A 1094 -115.40 -48.09 -40.10
C ALA A 1094 -116.76 -47.85 -40.81
N TYR A 1095 -116.85 -48.18 -42.11
CA TYR A 1095 -118.06 -48.08 -42.91
C TYR A 1095 -119.12 -49.12 -42.50
N ARG A 1096 -118.71 -50.36 -42.19
CA ARG A 1096 -119.60 -51.35 -41.54
C ARG A 1096 -120.08 -50.88 -40.17
N VAL A 1097 -119.18 -50.38 -39.32
CA VAL A 1097 -119.57 -49.85 -37.99
C VAL A 1097 -120.47 -48.62 -38.11
N ALA A 1098 -120.32 -47.78 -39.14
CA ALA A 1098 -121.24 -46.68 -39.41
C ALA A 1098 -122.65 -47.19 -39.76
N ILE A 1099 -122.77 -48.29 -40.51
CA ILE A 1099 -124.06 -48.96 -40.76
C ILE A 1099 -124.64 -49.56 -39.47
N GLU A 1100 -123.82 -50.21 -38.63
CA GLU A 1100 -124.25 -50.70 -37.31
C GLU A 1100 -124.77 -49.58 -36.41
N VAL A 1101 -124.10 -48.42 -36.38
CA VAL A 1101 -124.53 -47.24 -35.62
C VAL A 1101 -125.87 -46.71 -36.12
N LEU A 1102 -126.13 -46.73 -37.44
CA LEU A 1102 -127.42 -46.33 -38.01
C LEU A 1102 -128.55 -47.30 -37.63
N VAL A 1103 -128.28 -48.62 -37.69
CA VAL A 1103 -129.24 -49.67 -37.29
C VAL A 1103 -129.53 -49.62 -35.78
N ALA A 1104 -128.51 -49.40 -34.95
CA ALA A 1104 -128.61 -49.31 -33.50
C ALA A 1104 -129.22 -47.98 -33.01
N ALA A 1105 -129.07 -46.89 -33.76
CA ALA A 1105 -129.70 -45.58 -33.48
C ALA A 1105 -131.22 -45.55 -33.76
N ARG A 1106 -131.90 -46.69 -33.57
CA ARG A 1106 -133.34 -46.77 -33.32
C ARG A 1106 -133.71 -46.56 -31.82
N ALA A 1107 -132.72 -46.15 -30.98
CA ALA A 1107 -132.75 -45.12 -29.89
C ALA A 1107 -132.85 -45.47 -28.36
N SER A 1108 -131.97 -44.85 -27.51
CA SER A 1108 -131.96 -44.60 -26.00
C SER A 1108 -130.67 -43.80 -25.51
N SER A 1109 -130.51 -43.22 -24.27
CA SER A 1109 -129.53 -42.07 -23.94
C SER A 1109 -128.94 -41.79 -22.46
N ALA A 1110 -127.72 -41.12 -22.21
CA ALA A 1110 -127.01 -40.73 -20.87
C ALA A 1110 -125.68 -39.77 -20.84
N ASP A 1111 -125.09 -39.33 -19.65
CA ASP A 1111 -124.11 -38.16 -19.30
C ASP A 1111 -122.96 -38.40 -18.15
N ASP A 1112 -122.02 -37.60 -17.45
CA ASP A 1112 -121.35 -36.21 -17.31
C ASP A 1112 -120.08 -36.07 -16.25
N GLY A 1113 -119.28 -34.94 -16.07
CA GLY A 1113 -118.33 -34.45 -14.91
C GLY A 1113 -116.77 -34.15 -15.14
N GLY A 1114 -115.79 -33.44 -14.41
CA GLY A 1114 -115.45 -32.46 -13.24
C GLY A 1114 -113.93 -32.56 -12.67
N GLY A 1115 -113.05 -31.75 -11.93
CA GLY A 1115 -112.73 -30.33 -11.39
C GLY A 1115 -111.47 -30.17 -10.35
N ASP A 1116 -110.67 -29.04 -10.14
CA ASP A 1116 -109.42 -28.87 -9.21
C ASP A 1116 -108.76 -27.39 -8.90
N ALA A 1117 -107.78 -27.12 -7.91
CA ALA A 1117 -106.65 -26.03 -7.80
C ALA A 1117 -105.98 -25.44 -6.41
N GLU A 1118 -104.68 -24.92 -6.40
CA GLU A 1118 -103.95 -23.72 -5.69
C GLU A 1118 -103.02 -23.62 -4.34
N LEU A 1119 -102.02 -22.64 -4.28
CA LEU A 1119 -101.14 -21.91 -3.23
C LEU A 1119 -99.84 -22.48 -2.48
N ASN A 1120 -99.31 -21.80 -1.41
CA ASN A 1120 -97.94 -21.91 -0.77
C ASN A 1120 -97.92 -21.19 0.65
N PRO A 1121 -96.86 -21.01 1.53
CA PRO A 1121 -95.40 -21.36 1.57
C PRO A 1121 -94.79 -21.85 2.96
N ASP A 1122 -93.45 -21.73 3.17
CA ASP A 1122 -92.56 -22.02 4.36
C ASP A 1122 -92.74 -23.37 5.16
N GLU A 1123 -91.75 -24.28 5.05
CA GLU A 1123 -91.54 -25.57 5.78
C GLU A 1123 -92.58 -26.77 5.72
N ARG A 1124 -92.49 -27.64 4.67
CA ARG A 1124 -92.51 -29.17 4.66
C ARG A 1124 -93.85 -30.07 4.51
N ARG A 1125 -94.11 -30.70 3.30
CA ARG A 1125 -94.64 -32.12 2.91
C ARG A 1125 -96.15 -32.61 2.54
N ASP A 1126 -96.37 -33.21 1.30
CA ASP A 1126 -97.14 -34.42 0.67
C ASP A 1126 -98.72 -34.70 0.33
N GLY A 1127 -99.14 -35.49 -0.78
CA GLY A 1127 -100.58 -35.91 -1.30
C GLY A 1127 -100.91 -36.91 -2.58
N GLY A 1128 -102.19 -37.26 -3.05
CA GLY A 1128 -102.68 -38.13 -4.27
C GLY A 1128 -104.27 -38.56 -4.40
N SER A 1129 -105.09 -39.26 -5.32
CA SER A 1129 -105.29 -40.02 -6.69
C SER A 1129 -106.86 -40.21 -7.15
N SER A 1130 -107.64 -40.92 -8.09
CA SER A 1130 -107.81 -42.02 -9.21
C SER A 1130 -109.29 -41.97 -9.95
N PRO A 1131 -110.10 -42.89 -10.71
CA PRO A 1131 -110.15 -44.07 -11.74
C PRO A 1131 -111.29 -44.13 -12.94
N LYS A 1132 -111.67 -45.24 -13.75
CA LYS A 1132 -112.78 -45.33 -14.88
C LYS A 1132 -113.52 -46.71 -15.40
N LYS A 1133 -114.22 -46.84 -16.63
CA LYS A 1133 -115.24 -47.93 -17.18
C LYS A 1133 -115.50 -48.23 -18.78
N PRO A 1134 -116.33 -49.26 -19.31
CA PRO A 1134 -116.45 -49.90 -20.73
C PRO A 1134 -117.86 -50.14 -21.56
N VAL A 1135 -118.01 -50.96 -22.70
CA VAL A 1135 -119.20 -51.10 -23.72
C VAL A 1135 -119.58 -52.49 -24.53
N THR A 1136 -120.18 -52.58 -25.81
CA THR A 1136 -121.16 -53.66 -26.44
C THR A 1136 -121.02 -54.29 -27.96
N VAL A 1137 -122.05 -54.93 -28.68
CA VAL A 1137 -121.99 -55.99 -29.85
C VAL A 1137 -123.22 -56.20 -30.92
N THR A 1138 -123.10 -56.85 -32.16
CA THR A 1138 -124.13 -57.32 -33.27
C THR A 1138 -123.85 -58.70 -34.05
N VAL A 1139 -124.20 -58.98 -35.37
CA VAL A 1139 -123.82 -60.21 -36.21
C VAL A 1139 -123.62 -59.97 -37.77
N HIS A 1140 -122.64 -60.63 -38.43
CA HIS A 1140 -122.24 -60.44 -39.85
C HIS A 1140 -122.35 -61.71 -40.77
N VAL A 1141 -122.36 -61.55 -42.11
CA VAL A 1141 -122.54 -62.65 -43.10
C VAL A 1141 -121.34 -63.59 -43.23
N SER A 1142 -120.13 -63.07 -42.97
CA SER A 1142 -118.87 -63.82 -42.92
C SER A 1142 -118.84 -64.89 -41.83
N ASP A 1143 -119.74 -64.77 -40.85
CA ASP A 1143 -119.77 -65.56 -39.63
C ASP A 1143 -120.83 -66.68 -39.73
N ILE A 1144 -121.42 -66.84 -40.92
CA ILE A 1144 -122.39 -67.89 -41.27
C ILE A 1144 -121.63 -69.10 -41.83
N ASP A 1145 -121.53 -70.15 -41.02
CA ASP A 1145 -120.86 -71.40 -41.39
C ASP A 1145 -121.57 -72.13 -42.55
N VAL A 1146 -120.79 -72.81 -43.41
CA VAL A 1146 -121.25 -73.47 -44.64
C VAL A 1146 -120.76 -74.93 -44.67
N PRO A 1147 -121.47 -75.86 -43.99
CA PRO A 1147 -120.98 -77.21 -43.76
C PRO A 1147 -120.81 -78.03 -45.05
N GLY A 1148 -119.61 -78.59 -45.24
CA GLY A 1148 -119.30 -79.51 -46.34
C GLY A 1148 -118.86 -78.86 -47.66
N ALA A 1149 -118.58 -77.56 -47.66
CA ALA A 1149 -117.92 -76.88 -48.79
C ALA A 1149 -116.49 -77.42 -49.05
N GLN A 1150 -116.07 -77.50 -50.32
CA GLN A 1150 -114.69 -77.87 -50.65
C GLN A 1150 -113.73 -76.68 -50.48
N ALA A 1151 -112.53 -76.94 -49.95
CA ALA A 1151 -111.52 -75.90 -49.67
C ALA A 1151 -110.92 -75.21 -50.92
N THR A 1152 -111.02 -75.81 -52.11
CA THR A 1152 -110.59 -75.17 -53.37
C THR A 1152 -111.56 -75.51 -54.50
N LEU A 1153 -112.18 -74.51 -55.11
CA LEU A 1153 -113.07 -74.67 -56.27
C LEU A 1153 -112.22 -74.78 -57.56
N ARG A 1154 -112.53 -75.71 -58.46
CA ARG A 1154 -111.78 -75.90 -59.73
C ARG A 1154 -112.66 -76.05 -60.96
N THR A 1155 -113.95 -76.33 -60.78
CA THR A 1155 -114.95 -76.44 -61.84
C THR A 1155 -116.17 -75.57 -61.52
N VAL A 1156 -116.96 -75.22 -62.54
CA VAL A 1156 -118.21 -74.46 -62.34
C VAL A 1156 -119.19 -75.20 -61.42
N ALA A 1157 -119.24 -76.54 -61.52
CA ALA A 1157 -120.06 -77.38 -60.66
C ALA A 1157 -119.65 -77.38 -59.17
N ASP A 1158 -118.43 -76.93 -58.84
CA ASP A 1158 -118.02 -76.69 -57.44
C ASP A 1158 -118.56 -75.34 -56.95
N VAL A 1159 -118.58 -74.33 -57.83
CA VAL A 1159 -119.11 -72.97 -57.54
C VAL A 1159 -120.62 -73.02 -57.30
N ASP A 1160 -121.38 -73.66 -58.21
CA ASP A 1160 -122.84 -73.76 -58.10
C ASP A 1160 -123.26 -74.42 -56.78
N ARG A 1161 -122.57 -75.51 -56.41
CA ARG A 1161 -122.81 -76.23 -55.14
C ARG A 1161 -122.51 -75.37 -53.91
N TYR A 1162 -121.47 -74.54 -53.94
CA TYR A 1162 -121.14 -73.65 -52.83
C TYR A 1162 -122.20 -72.55 -52.65
N VAL A 1163 -122.67 -71.95 -53.74
CA VAL A 1163 -123.73 -70.92 -53.71
C VAL A 1163 -125.04 -71.48 -53.16
N GLU A 1164 -125.40 -72.71 -53.54
CA GLU A 1164 -126.60 -73.39 -53.03
C GLU A 1164 -126.53 -73.67 -51.52
N GLN A 1165 -125.35 -74.04 -51.00
CA GLN A 1165 -125.12 -74.22 -49.56
C GLN A 1165 -125.16 -72.89 -48.78
N LEU A 1166 -124.50 -71.84 -49.26
CA LEU A 1166 -124.53 -70.50 -48.64
C LEU A 1166 -125.95 -69.92 -48.59
N GLY A 1167 -126.74 -70.14 -49.64
CA GLY A 1167 -128.13 -69.72 -49.75
C GLY A 1167 -129.09 -70.36 -48.74
N ALA A 1168 -128.67 -71.43 -48.04
CA ALA A 1168 -129.40 -72.03 -46.92
C ALA A 1168 -129.03 -71.38 -45.58
N GLY A 1169 -127.74 -71.22 -45.28
CA GLY A 1169 -127.25 -70.63 -44.02
C GLY A 1169 -127.73 -69.19 -43.80
N LEU A 1170 -127.76 -68.39 -44.87
CA LEU A 1170 -128.30 -67.02 -44.88
C LEU A 1170 -129.74 -66.92 -44.34
N ARG A 1171 -130.61 -67.88 -44.67
CA ARG A 1171 -132.03 -67.86 -44.28
C ARG A 1171 -132.19 -68.17 -42.79
N ALA A 1172 -131.50 -69.19 -42.31
CA ALA A 1172 -131.52 -69.60 -40.91
C ALA A 1172 -131.04 -68.49 -39.95
N ALA A 1173 -130.08 -67.64 -40.37
CA ALA A 1173 -129.61 -66.51 -39.58
C ALA A 1173 -130.67 -65.40 -39.43
N VAL A 1174 -131.39 -65.08 -40.50
CA VAL A 1174 -132.48 -64.07 -40.50
C VAL A 1174 -133.70 -64.58 -39.73
N GLU A 1175 -134.06 -65.87 -39.90
CA GLU A 1175 -135.14 -66.53 -39.14
C GLU A 1175 -134.86 -66.57 -37.62
N ALA A 1176 -133.60 -66.52 -37.20
CA ALA A 1176 -133.20 -66.42 -35.80
C ALA A 1176 -133.27 -65.00 -35.19
N GLY A 1177 -133.91 -64.03 -35.87
CA GLY A 1177 -134.12 -62.67 -35.37
C GLY A 1177 -132.87 -61.79 -35.36
N LYS A 1178 -131.77 -62.24 -35.97
CA LYS A 1178 -130.55 -61.46 -36.13
C LYS A 1178 -130.65 -60.60 -37.39
N THR A 1179 -130.25 -59.33 -37.30
CA THR A 1179 -129.98 -58.52 -38.51
C THR A 1179 -128.64 -58.99 -39.07
N VAL A 1180 -128.65 -59.55 -40.27
CA VAL A 1180 -127.43 -59.99 -40.97
C VAL A 1180 -126.87 -58.82 -41.78
N ILE A 1181 -125.63 -58.44 -41.50
CA ILE A 1181 -124.89 -57.41 -42.23
C ILE A 1181 -124.03 -58.08 -43.32
N LEU A 1182 -124.02 -57.50 -44.52
CA LEU A 1182 -123.34 -58.01 -45.73
C LEU A 1182 -121.98 -57.32 -45.96
#